data_AF-A0A9D3N4I3-F1
#
_entry.id   AF-A0A9D3N4I3-F1
#
_cell.length_a   1.000
_cell.length_b   1.000
_cell.length_c   1.000
_cell.angle_alpha   90.00
_cell.angle_beta   90.00
_cell.angle_gamma   90.00
#
_symmetry.space_group_name_H-M   'P 1'
#
loop_
_entity.id
_entity.type
_entity.pdbx_description
1 polymer ?
#
loop_
_entity_poly.entity_id
_entity_poly.type
_entity_poly.pdbx_seq_one_letter_code
_entity_poly.pdbx_strand_id
1 'polypeptide(L)'
;MFCTQIISHLGTFIFILMFVPVSPKPNGHKVVNVNDPVLLTCNQPCAGDVKWMLSDRPGLLVRECKSGVCVEGHAFENRTRPVQGEPSLHLNPVMYNDKGWYICYCDHSQICQFYLDVVFSGVNSVCVGENVTLRCYASTDKTIRDNDISVQWEKDDQTVVTLQQGKMIYGPVFEGRALITASQYKNGDLSLTILKVQQSDRGTYRCKHRHEEPGQPEAVTLSVRECSETAADVEMETCVTSGEGTSSFLGRIIIVNEENGGFQTLKEEPKDEYYLCGETSDSAEQQNEEFQIKLIKEEEVEAEDEDFLYCEICRSFFINKCELHGPPLFIPDTPVLIGVWDRARQTLPTFLEIRKSDIPDAGLGVFNTGGTVPVGVHFGPYEGELVDREEAMNSGYSWVISSRTQREQYIDAKREIHSNWMRYVNCARNDEEQNLVAFQYRGGIFYRCSRPIEPGQELLLWYEEEYAKDLSIAFHYLWKKKCFANGMNSTQVFSCSLCPASYTSQVYFHKHVRRCHYEEYLRLLNSGEIKFETLMPTRHSSALAKTSATEGTFAGHSDGSDKIGRSEGASDFESFDDITGPSKRKGTGRLLVVPMDGSHWTVVKAVAEEMGRRGHTVLVLMPEVSMRLDSGKHYMSKTFPVPYTQDLFNQLSESSQKLIGSTAGLTERISGRLKHMREIMNLMISTSESLLFNTELLEFLRKQEFDAVLTDPVMPTGAILAYNLSLPAIYILRGLPCGMDAIATACPDPPSYVPRFFTKHTDRMCFTQRVLNLVVYMVEPVICKLLYWWFDDVASRFLQRSISMTEILNTAAVWLLRYDFTMEFPKPLAPNTVLIAGLNCAVTKPLDPEVLEFVEGSEHGIVVFTLGSLVPAIPKEKAAIFFQAFSRIPQRVLWRYMGEAPQDIPGNVKLMKWLPQNDLLGHPKARAFITHGGSHGIYEGICHAVPMVMMPLFGDQGDNVQRLVSRGVGVALNFYDISADVLVNALDTVINDSSYKEKMMKLSALHHDQPINPLDLAVYWTEYVMRHKGAEHLRSAAHNLNWFQYHSLDVFGFLLVVMVIVVTVMMKCCMLCLRCYKNLQKKKEE
;
A
#
# COMPACT_ATOMS: atom_id res chain seq x y z
N MET A 1 -25.23 16.16 -31.08
CA MET A 1 -23.82 15.77 -30.94
C MET A 1 -23.36 15.79 -29.48
N PHE A 2 -23.47 16.93 -28.76
CA PHE A 2 -23.15 17.01 -27.32
C PHE A 2 -24.02 16.09 -26.44
N CYS A 3 -25.36 16.11 -26.62
CA CYS A 3 -26.25 15.15 -25.95
C CYS A 3 -25.96 13.70 -26.36
N THR A 4 -25.44 13.45 -27.57
CA THR A 4 -25.15 12.10 -28.07
C THR A 4 -23.87 11.53 -27.46
N GLN A 5 -22.85 12.36 -27.22
CA GLN A 5 -21.66 11.99 -26.44
C GLN A 5 -21.99 11.81 -24.96
N ILE A 6 -22.80 12.71 -24.39
CA ILE A 6 -23.34 12.56 -23.03
C ILE A 6 -24.13 11.26 -22.93
N ILE A 7 -25.06 10.95 -23.85
CA ILE A 7 -25.83 9.69 -23.88
C ILE A 7 -24.98 8.47 -24.24
N SER A 8 -23.83 8.60 -24.90
CA SER A 8 -22.91 7.48 -25.16
C SER A 8 -22.03 7.18 -23.94
N HIS A 9 -21.51 8.22 -23.27
CA HIS A 9 -20.71 8.11 -22.06
C HIS A 9 -21.58 7.80 -20.84
N LEU A 10 -22.66 8.56 -20.59
CA LEU A 10 -23.75 8.18 -19.68
C LEU A 10 -24.47 6.93 -20.15
N GLY A 11 -24.50 6.57 -21.43
CA GLY A 11 -25.03 5.28 -21.86
C GLY A 11 -24.18 4.16 -21.29
N THR A 12 -22.86 4.26 -21.43
CA THR A 12 -21.90 3.31 -20.83
C THR A 12 -21.95 3.34 -19.29
N PHE A 13 -22.13 4.52 -18.67
CA PHE A 13 -22.18 4.73 -17.21
C PHE A 13 -23.54 4.36 -16.56
N ILE A 14 -24.66 4.70 -17.19
CA ILE A 14 -26.02 4.28 -16.83
C ILE A 14 -26.21 2.80 -17.15
N PHE A 15 -25.50 2.22 -18.13
CA PHE A 15 -25.49 0.77 -18.34
C PHE A 15 -24.85 -0.01 -17.19
N ILE A 16 -23.87 0.58 -16.48
CA ILE A 16 -23.34 0.02 -15.23
C ILE A 16 -24.43 0.08 -14.14
N LEU A 17 -25.24 1.14 -14.11
CA LEU A 17 -26.40 1.28 -13.20
C LEU A 17 -27.57 0.36 -13.56
N MET A 18 -27.81 0.05 -14.84
CA MET A 18 -28.95 -0.77 -15.27
C MET A 18 -28.78 -2.25 -14.96
N PHE A 19 -27.57 -2.74 -14.70
CA PHE A 19 -27.32 -4.13 -14.33
C PHE A 19 -26.17 -4.30 -13.34
N VAL A 20 -26.22 -3.53 -12.25
CA VAL A 20 -25.93 -4.09 -10.93
C VAL A 20 -26.86 -5.29 -10.77
N PRO A 21 -26.38 -6.46 -10.32
CA PRO A 21 -27.04 -7.75 -10.50
C PRO A 21 -28.55 -7.71 -10.26
N VAL A 22 -29.29 -7.72 -11.37
CA VAL A 22 -30.43 -8.62 -11.54
C VAL A 22 -29.94 -9.72 -12.48
N SER A 23 -29.07 -10.59 -11.97
CA SER A 23 -29.13 -12.00 -12.39
C SER A 23 -30.20 -12.63 -11.50
N PRO A 24 -30.99 -13.61 -12.00
CA PRO A 24 -31.99 -14.29 -11.17
C PRO A 24 -31.28 -14.74 -9.90
N LYS A 25 -31.81 -14.36 -8.72
CA LYS A 25 -31.33 -14.83 -7.42
C LYS A 25 -30.94 -16.30 -7.59
N PRO A 26 -29.68 -16.73 -7.38
CA PRO A 26 -29.49 -18.08 -6.92
C PRO A 26 -30.20 -18.08 -5.57
N ASN A 27 -31.39 -18.67 -5.54
CA ASN A 27 -31.68 -19.68 -4.55
C ASN A 27 -31.15 -19.31 -3.15
N GLY A 28 -31.84 -18.38 -2.48
CA GLY A 28 -31.24 -17.57 -1.41
C GLY A 28 -30.88 -18.36 -0.15
N HIS A 29 -29.72 -18.10 0.44
CA HIS A 29 -29.39 -18.58 1.78
C HIS A 29 -29.96 -17.61 2.82
N LYS A 30 -30.70 -18.09 3.81
CA LYS A 30 -31.26 -17.29 4.91
C LYS A 30 -30.72 -17.83 6.21
N VAL A 31 -30.02 -16.98 6.95
CA VAL A 31 -29.41 -17.31 8.22
C VAL A 31 -30.24 -16.63 9.30
N VAL A 32 -30.86 -17.42 10.19
CA VAL A 32 -31.83 -16.93 11.18
C VAL A 32 -31.55 -17.60 12.53
N ASN A 33 -31.73 -16.88 13.65
CA ASN A 33 -31.60 -17.51 14.96
C ASN A 33 -32.78 -18.44 15.22
N VAL A 34 -32.57 -19.49 16.03
CA VAL A 34 -33.68 -20.32 16.50
C VAL A 34 -34.71 -19.44 17.22
N ASN A 35 -35.99 -19.63 16.89
CA ASN A 35 -37.18 -18.89 17.33
C ASN A 35 -37.47 -17.55 16.64
N ASP A 36 -36.56 -17.03 15.83
CA ASP A 36 -36.84 -15.81 15.06
C ASP A 36 -37.82 -16.14 13.89
N PRO A 37 -38.68 -15.18 13.49
CA PRO A 37 -39.45 -15.32 12.27
C PRO A 37 -38.55 -15.20 11.03
N VAL A 38 -38.84 -15.98 9.99
CA VAL A 38 -38.23 -15.83 8.66
C VAL A 38 -39.29 -15.57 7.60
N LEU A 39 -39.00 -14.64 6.70
CA LEU A 39 -39.79 -14.38 5.51
C LEU A 39 -38.97 -14.71 4.26
N LEU A 40 -39.44 -15.69 3.51
CA LEU A 40 -38.87 -16.14 2.24
C LEU A 40 -39.73 -15.59 1.09
N THR A 41 -39.31 -14.49 0.46
CA THR A 41 -40.07 -13.82 -0.61
C THR A 41 -39.51 -14.13 -2.00
N CYS A 42 -40.37 -14.59 -2.91
CA CYS A 42 -40.01 -14.79 -4.32
C CYS A 42 -40.41 -13.55 -5.13
N ASN A 43 -39.43 -12.96 -5.85
CA ASN A 43 -39.60 -11.67 -6.53
C ASN A 43 -40.36 -11.78 -7.86
N GLN A 44 -40.99 -12.93 -8.16
CA GLN A 44 -41.80 -13.14 -9.35
C GLN A 44 -43.25 -13.32 -8.94
N PRO A 45 -44.21 -12.52 -9.45
CA PRO A 45 -45.62 -12.72 -9.16
C PRO A 45 -46.11 -14.05 -9.78
N CYS A 46 -46.92 -14.80 -9.03
CA CYS A 46 -47.54 -16.05 -9.50
C CYS A 46 -49.06 -15.86 -9.59
N ALA A 47 -49.63 -16.13 -10.77
CA ALA A 47 -51.08 -16.05 -11.02
C ALA A 47 -51.80 -17.42 -10.89
N GLY A 48 -51.04 -18.49 -10.65
CA GLY A 48 -51.52 -19.88 -10.49
C GLY A 48 -51.41 -20.40 -9.05
N ASP A 49 -51.49 -21.71 -8.87
CA ASP A 49 -51.42 -22.35 -7.55
C ASP A 49 -49.98 -22.35 -7.01
N VAL A 50 -49.78 -21.93 -5.76
CA VAL A 50 -48.44 -21.82 -5.14
C VAL A 50 -48.18 -22.99 -4.20
N LYS A 51 -47.04 -23.67 -4.33
CA LYS A 51 -46.67 -24.81 -3.48
C LYS A 51 -45.24 -24.72 -2.95
N TRP A 52 -45.08 -24.77 -1.63
CA TRP A 52 -43.79 -24.80 -0.92
C TRP A 52 -43.48 -26.21 -0.40
N MET A 53 -42.26 -26.70 -0.68
CA MET A 53 -41.76 -28.01 -0.25
C MET A 53 -40.35 -27.89 0.34
N LEU A 54 -40.01 -28.76 1.30
CA LEU A 54 -38.66 -28.88 1.84
C LEU A 54 -37.93 -30.04 1.12
N SER A 55 -36.95 -29.73 0.27
CA SER A 55 -36.36 -30.64 -0.72
C SER A 55 -35.47 -31.72 -0.14
N ASP A 56 -34.82 -31.44 0.98
CA ASP A 56 -33.96 -32.36 1.73
C ASP A 56 -34.77 -33.40 2.51
N ARG A 57 -36.11 -33.26 2.55
CA ARG A 57 -37.05 -34.22 3.12
C ARG A 57 -38.12 -34.61 2.09
N PRO A 58 -37.91 -35.71 1.32
CA PRO A 58 -38.78 -36.04 0.20
C PRO A 58 -40.24 -36.18 0.63
N GLY A 59 -41.10 -35.29 0.13
CA GLY A 59 -42.56 -35.34 0.32
C GLY A 59 -43.12 -34.53 1.49
N LEU A 60 -42.31 -33.78 2.25
CA LEU A 60 -42.82 -32.93 3.33
C LEU A 60 -43.39 -31.62 2.76
N LEU A 61 -44.72 -31.55 2.71
CA LEU A 61 -45.43 -30.32 2.34
C LEU A 61 -45.20 -29.26 3.43
N VAL A 62 -44.76 -28.06 3.04
CA VAL A 62 -44.71 -26.91 3.95
C VAL A 62 -46.03 -26.16 3.87
N ARG A 63 -46.46 -25.81 2.65
CA ARG A 63 -47.73 -25.13 2.38
C ARG A 63 -48.16 -25.24 0.91
N GLU A 64 -49.45 -25.34 0.65
CA GLU A 64 -50.04 -25.32 -0.70
C GLU A 64 -51.22 -24.32 -0.74
N CYS A 65 -51.26 -23.44 -1.74
CA CYS A 65 -52.35 -22.49 -1.95
C CYS A 65 -53.01 -22.76 -3.30
N LYS A 66 -54.26 -23.24 -3.28
CA LYS A 66 -55.07 -23.52 -4.48
C LYS A 66 -56.24 -22.57 -4.59
N SER A 67 -56.35 -21.85 -5.71
CA SER A 67 -57.48 -20.92 -5.98
C SER A 67 -57.81 -19.98 -4.80
N GLY A 68 -56.79 -19.47 -4.10
CA GLY A 68 -56.94 -18.56 -2.97
C GLY A 68 -57.13 -19.21 -1.59
N VAL A 69 -57.23 -20.54 -1.51
CA VAL A 69 -57.30 -21.30 -0.24
C VAL A 69 -55.96 -21.95 0.05
N CYS A 70 -55.33 -21.62 1.19
CA CYS A 70 -54.03 -22.16 1.59
C CYS A 70 -54.17 -23.24 2.67
N VAL A 71 -53.49 -24.36 2.48
CA VAL A 71 -53.41 -25.51 3.40
C VAL A 71 -51.95 -25.69 3.83
N GLU A 72 -51.71 -25.79 5.14
CA GLU A 72 -50.38 -25.99 5.73
C GLU A 72 -50.05 -27.49 5.85
N GLY A 73 -48.77 -27.83 5.84
CA GLY A 73 -48.32 -29.17 6.16
C GLY A 73 -48.41 -29.47 7.65
N HIS A 74 -48.65 -30.73 8.01
CA HIS A 74 -48.87 -31.17 9.39
C HIS A 74 -47.71 -30.83 10.36
N ALA A 75 -46.47 -30.72 9.88
CA ALA A 75 -45.28 -30.35 10.67
C ALA A 75 -45.07 -28.83 10.83
N PHE A 76 -45.85 -28.03 10.09
CA PHE A 76 -45.77 -26.57 10.04
C PHE A 76 -47.09 -25.89 10.45
N GLU A 77 -48.05 -26.65 10.98
CA GLU A 77 -49.37 -26.19 11.40
C GLU A 77 -49.24 -25.04 12.42
N ASN A 78 -49.93 -23.92 12.16
CA ASN A 78 -49.90 -22.68 12.94
C ASN A 78 -48.54 -21.97 12.99
N ARG A 79 -47.56 -22.40 12.18
CA ARG A 79 -46.21 -21.80 12.12
C ARG A 79 -46.00 -21.00 10.83
N THR A 80 -46.89 -21.11 9.86
CA THR A 80 -46.85 -20.25 8.67
C THR A 80 -47.95 -19.20 8.69
N ARG A 81 -47.78 -18.07 7.98
CA ARG A 81 -48.82 -17.05 7.86
C ARG A 81 -49.33 -16.93 6.43
N PRO A 82 -50.66 -16.99 6.19
CA PRO A 82 -51.21 -16.88 4.86
C PRO A 82 -51.06 -15.49 4.26
N VAL A 83 -50.50 -15.42 3.06
CA VAL A 83 -50.49 -14.23 2.19
C VAL A 83 -51.15 -14.63 0.88
N GLN A 84 -52.22 -13.94 0.50
CA GLN A 84 -53.00 -14.24 -0.70
C GLN A 84 -52.23 -13.80 -1.95
N GLY A 85 -52.05 -14.72 -2.91
CA GLY A 85 -51.50 -14.39 -4.25
C GLY A 85 -50.01 -14.01 -4.28
N GLU A 86 -49.31 -14.01 -3.14
CA GLU A 86 -47.87 -13.77 -3.09
C GLU A 86 -47.09 -15.08 -2.92
N PRO A 87 -46.06 -15.33 -3.75
CA PRO A 87 -45.16 -16.46 -3.54
C PRO A 87 -44.13 -16.14 -2.45
N SER A 88 -44.64 -15.92 -1.24
CA SER A 88 -43.88 -15.62 -0.04
C SER A 88 -44.25 -16.59 1.08
N LEU A 89 -43.25 -17.16 1.76
CA LEU A 89 -43.43 -18.03 2.91
C LEU A 89 -42.92 -17.32 4.16
N HIS A 90 -43.86 -16.98 5.05
CA HIS A 90 -43.54 -16.51 6.39
C HIS A 90 -43.60 -17.69 7.36
N LEU A 91 -42.50 -17.97 8.06
CA LEU A 91 -42.34 -19.08 9.01
C LEU A 91 -41.92 -18.53 10.38
N ASN A 92 -42.69 -18.81 11.43
CA ASN A 92 -42.41 -18.34 12.79
C ASN A 92 -43.06 -19.28 13.83
N PRO A 93 -42.33 -19.79 14.83
CA PRO A 93 -40.88 -19.68 15.01
C PRO A 93 -40.10 -20.61 14.07
N VAL A 94 -38.91 -20.19 13.64
CA VAL A 94 -37.91 -21.08 13.03
C VAL A 94 -37.36 -22.03 14.09
N MET A 95 -37.39 -23.33 13.80
CA MET A 95 -36.84 -24.38 14.66
C MET A 95 -35.61 -25.02 14.02
N TYR A 96 -34.77 -25.70 14.81
CA TYR A 96 -33.57 -26.36 14.30
C TYR A 96 -33.85 -27.34 13.15
N ASN A 97 -34.95 -28.09 13.26
CA ASN A 97 -35.38 -29.07 12.25
C ASN A 97 -35.91 -28.44 10.94
N ASP A 98 -36.04 -27.11 10.88
CA ASP A 98 -36.44 -26.39 9.66
C ASP A 98 -35.25 -26.11 8.74
N LYS A 99 -34.01 -26.36 9.19
CA LYS A 99 -32.81 -26.23 8.36
C LYS A 99 -32.93 -27.11 7.12
N GLY A 100 -32.77 -26.53 5.93
CA GLY A 100 -32.96 -27.25 4.68
C GLY A 100 -33.31 -26.38 3.47
N TRP A 101 -33.57 -27.03 2.34
CA TRP A 101 -33.88 -26.37 1.06
C TRP A 101 -35.38 -26.21 0.87
N TYR A 102 -35.91 -25.00 1.04
CA TYR A 102 -37.29 -24.64 0.71
C TYR A 102 -37.43 -24.33 -0.77
N ILE A 103 -38.26 -25.07 -1.51
CA ILE A 103 -38.53 -24.84 -2.92
C ILE A 103 -39.98 -24.41 -3.10
N CYS A 104 -40.21 -23.34 -3.86
CA CYS A 104 -41.52 -22.88 -4.25
C CYS A 104 -41.80 -23.18 -5.72
N TYR A 105 -43.00 -23.69 -5.98
CA TYR A 105 -43.55 -23.94 -7.30
C TYR A 105 -44.77 -23.04 -7.53
N CYS A 106 -44.94 -22.60 -8.77
CA CYS A 106 -46.15 -21.99 -9.31
C CYS A 106 -46.69 -22.98 -10.36
N ASP A 107 -47.88 -23.55 -10.11
CA ASP A 107 -48.45 -24.71 -10.80
C ASP A 107 -47.49 -25.91 -10.84
N HIS A 108 -46.70 -26.04 -11.92
CA HIS A 108 -45.72 -27.11 -12.13
C HIS A 108 -44.28 -26.60 -12.32
N SER A 109 -44.07 -25.27 -12.30
CA SER A 109 -42.75 -24.66 -12.54
C SER A 109 -42.15 -24.16 -11.23
N GLN A 110 -40.90 -24.54 -10.96
CA GLN A 110 -40.15 -23.99 -9.83
C GLN A 110 -39.87 -22.50 -10.06
N ILE A 111 -40.27 -21.64 -9.12
CA ILE A 111 -40.12 -20.18 -9.23
C ILE A 111 -39.00 -19.61 -8.35
N CYS A 112 -38.63 -20.31 -7.27
CA CYS A 112 -37.54 -19.93 -6.36
C CYS A 112 -37.22 -21.10 -5.41
N GLN A 113 -36.02 -21.08 -4.83
CA GLN A 113 -35.71 -21.90 -3.66
C GLN A 113 -34.90 -21.07 -2.65
N PHE A 114 -34.85 -21.51 -1.41
CA PHE A 114 -34.07 -20.91 -0.33
C PHE A 114 -33.44 -22.01 0.50
N TYR A 115 -32.19 -21.85 0.91
CA TYR A 115 -31.63 -22.65 1.99
C TYR A 115 -31.79 -21.89 3.30
N LEU A 116 -32.50 -22.47 4.26
CA LEU A 116 -32.59 -21.91 5.61
C LEU A 116 -31.48 -22.54 6.44
N ASP A 117 -30.58 -21.71 6.96
CA ASP A 117 -29.59 -22.08 7.94
C ASP A 117 -29.94 -21.47 9.29
N VAL A 118 -29.74 -22.25 10.35
CA VAL A 118 -30.21 -21.94 11.69
C VAL A 118 -29.01 -21.76 12.60
N VAL A 119 -28.87 -20.57 13.18
CA VAL A 119 -27.74 -20.20 14.04
C VAL A 119 -28.16 -20.18 15.50
N PHE A 120 -27.20 -20.48 16.38
CA PHE A 120 -27.37 -20.50 17.81
C PHE A 120 -26.55 -19.40 18.47
N SER A 121 -27.14 -18.66 19.40
CA SER A 121 -26.40 -17.71 20.25
C SER A 121 -25.57 -18.49 21.28
N GLY A 122 -24.26 -18.60 21.06
CA GLY A 122 -23.34 -19.37 21.92
C GLY A 122 -22.92 -18.70 23.23
N VAL A 123 -23.29 -17.44 23.46
CA VAL A 123 -22.91 -16.66 24.65
C VAL A 123 -24.15 -16.15 25.37
N ASN A 124 -24.31 -16.53 26.64
CA ASN A 124 -25.34 -15.99 27.52
C ASN A 124 -24.69 -15.14 28.62
N SER A 125 -25.24 -13.94 28.86
CA SER A 125 -24.83 -13.07 29.96
C SER A 125 -25.99 -12.89 30.92
N VAL A 126 -25.78 -13.19 32.20
CA VAL A 126 -26.81 -13.12 33.24
C VAL A 126 -26.26 -12.52 34.53
N CYS A 127 -27.11 -11.85 35.30
CA CYS A 127 -26.74 -11.33 36.61
C CYS A 127 -26.77 -12.42 37.68
N VAL A 128 -25.94 -12.28 38.71
CA VAL A 128 -26.01 -13.12 39.92
C VAL A 128 -27.42 -13.03 40.53
N GLY A 129 -28.05 -14.17 40.78
CA GLY A 129 -29.40 -14.28 41.36
C GLY A 129 -30.54 -14.44 40.34
N GLU A 130 -30.30 -14.16 39.06
CA GLU A 130 -31.29 -14.35 37.98
C GLU A 130 -31.29 -15.80 37.46
N ASN A 131 -32.29 -16.14 36.64
CA ASN A 131 -32.37 -17.43 35.94
C ASN A 131 -31.83 -17.28 34.53
N VAL A 132 -31.13 -18.29 34.01
CA VAL A 132 -30.65 -18.32 32.62
C VAL A 132 -31.04 -19.62 31.95
N THR A 133 -31.40 -19.56 30.67
CA THR A 133 -31.63 -20.76 29.83
C THR A 133 -30.50 -20.90 28.82
N LEU A 134 -29.66 -21.91 29.01
CA LEU A 134 -28.63 -22.33 28.08
C LEU A 134 -29.27 -23.15 26.98
N ARG A 135 -29.18 -22.65 25.75
CA ARG A 135 -29.84 -23.26 24.60
C ARG A 135 -29.07 -24.46 24.07
N CYS A 136 -29.76 -25.55 23.83
CA CYS A 136 -29.22 -26.75 23.17
C CYS A 136 -30.33 -27.38 22.33
N TYR A 137 -29.99 -27.83 21.13
CA TYR A 137 -30.94 -28.42 20.19
C TYR A 137 -30.42 -29.73 19.60
N ALA A 138 -31.33 -30.62 19.23
CA ALA A 138 -31.04 -31.92 18.62
C ALA A 138 -31.89 -32.13 17.37
N SER A 139 -31.33 -32.81 16.37
CA SER A 139 -32.10 -33.19 15.18
C SER A 139 -33.01 -34.36 15.53
N THR A 140 -34.32 -34.21 15.36
CA THR A 140 -35.31 -35.24 15.70
C THR A 140 -35.90 -35.87 14.44
N ASP A 141 -35.07 -36.45 13.58
CA ASP A 141 -35.51 -37.01 12.29
C ASP A 141 -36.20 -38.38 12.36
N LYS A 142 -36.53 -38.89 13.55
CA LYS A 142 -37.35 -40.09 13.76
C LYS A 142 -38.21 -39.90 15.00
N THR A 143 -39.50 -40.25 14.92
CA THR A 143 -40.44 -40.29 16.06
C THR A 143 -39.80 -40.96 17.27
N ILE A 144 -39.44 -40.16 18.27
CA ILE A 144 -38.79 -40.64 19.49
C ILE A 144 -39.90 -41.13 20.43
N ARG A 145 -39.82 -42.39 20.86
CA ARG A 145 -40.70 -42.93 21.91
C ARG A 145 -40.19 -42.39 23.24
N ASP A 146 -41.10 -42.00 24.15
CA ASP A 146 -40.76 -41.33 25.43
C ASP A 146 -39.74 -42.10 26.30
N ASN A 147 -39.56 -43.40 26.06
CA ASN A 147 -38.62 -44.27 26.78
C ASN A 147 -37.15 -44.24 26.28
N ASP A 148 -36.87 -43.60 25.14
CA ASP A 148 -35.52 -43.57 24.52
C ASP A 148 -34.77 -42.25 24.79
N ILE A 149 -35.28 -41.40 25.68
CA ILE A 149 -34.76 -40.05 25.93
C ILE A 149 -33.69 -40.10 27.03
N SER A 150 -32.45 -39.80 26.64
CA SER A 150 -31.32 -39.53 27.52
C SER A 150 -30.71 -38.18 27.13
N VAL A 151 -30.69 -37.21 28.05
CA VAL A 151 -30.08 -35.87 27.88
C VAL A 151 -29.15 -35.62 29.04
N GLN A 152 -27.91 -35.21 28.78
CA GLN A 152 -26.90 -34.95 29.79
C GLN A 152 -26.26 -33.59 29.55
N TRP A 153 -26.23 -32.76 30.59
CA TRP A 153 -25.48 -31.50 30.61
C TRP A 153 -24.26 -31.64 31.50
N GLU A 154 -23.13 -31.12 31.02
CA GLU A 154 -21.84 -31.13 31.71
C GLU A 154 -21.27 -29.70 31.74
N LYS A 155 -20.56 -29.38 32.81
CA LYS A 155 -19.78 -28.15 32.98
C LYS A 155 -18.38 -28.55 33.45
N ASP A 156 -17.36 -28.20 32.67
CA ASP A 156 -15.95 -28.53 32.99
C ASP A 156 -15.76 -30.00 33.41
N ASP A 157 -16.31 -30.94 32.62
CA ASP A 157 -16.33 -32.39 32.83
C ASP A 157 -17.07 -32.90 34.08
N GLN A 158 -17.83 -32.03 34.77
CA GLN A 158 -18.75 -32.41 35.84
C GLN A 158 -20.19 -32.46 35.34
N THR A 159 -20.92 -33.52 35.71
CA THR A 159 -22.35 -33.62 35.40
C THR A 159 -23.12 -32.53 36.11
N VAL A 160 -23.86 -31.72 35.35
CA VAL A 160 -24.79 -30.71 35.84
C VAL A 160 -26.14 -31.38 36.11
N VAL A 161 -26.67 -32.05 35.10
CA VAL A 161 -27.92 -32.81 35.19
C VAL A 161 -28.02 -33.84 34.07
N THR A 162 -28.60 -35.00 34.39
CA THR A 162 -28.91 -36.06 33.43
C THR A 162 -30.40 -36.41 33.52
N LEU A 163 -31.12 -36.32 32.40
CA LEU A 163 -32.49 -36.81 32.24
C LEU A 163 -32.43 -38.19 31.59
N GLN A 164 -32.85 -39.24 32.30
CA GLN A 164 -32.91 -40.61 31.74
C GLN A 164 -34.22 -41.27 32.16
N GLN A 165 -34.98 -41.81 31.18
CA GLN A 165 -36.27 -42.49 31.43
C GLN A 165 -37.26 -41.65 32.26
N GLY A 166 -37.30 -40.34 32.03
CA GLY A 166 -38.19 -39.41 32.75
C GLY A 166 -37.76 -39.07 34.18
N LYS A 167 -36.58 -39.51 34.64
CA LYS A 167 -35.99 -39.15 35.93
C LYS A 167 -34.81 -38.21 35.75
N MET A 168 -34.77 -37.13 36.55
CA MET A 168 -33.66 -36.17 36.59
C MET A 168 -32.67 -36.58 37.69
N ILE A 169 -31.41 -36.71 37.32
CA ILE A 169 -30.28 -37.01 38.21
C ILE A 169 -29.38 -35.77 38.21
N TYR A 170 -29.20 -35.14 39.37
CA TYR A 170 -28.46 -33.88 39.47
C TYR A 170 -27.01 -34.11 39.88
N GLY A 171 -26.12 -33.22 39.40
CA GLY A 171 -24.80 -33.07 39.97
C GLY A 171 -24.85 -32.47 41.38
N PRO A 172 -23.82 -32.70 42.22
CA PRO A 172 -23.82 -32.29 43.63
C PRO A 172 -24.08 -30.79 43.88
N VAL A 173 -23.77 -29.94 42.90
CA VAL A 173 -23.83 -28.46 43.00
C VAL A 173 -25.12 -27.88 42.40
N PHE A 174 -25.85 -28.66 41.58
CA PHE A 174 -26.95 -28.16 40.75
C PHE A 174 -28.32 -28.76 41.12
N GLU A 175 -28.37 -29.58 42.16
CA GLU A 175 -29.61 -30.15 42.69
C GLU A 175 -30.59 -29.04 43.10
N GLY A 176 -31.80 -29.08 42.53
CA GLY A 176 -32.84 -28.07 42.75
C GLY A 176 -32.62 -26.71 42.05
N ARG A 177 -31.53 -26.54 41.28
CA ARG A 177 -31.24 -25.32 40.50
C ARG A 177 -31.18 -25.55 39.00
N ALA A 178 -30.92 -26.76 38.53
CA ALA A 178 -30.98 -27.12 37.11
C ALA A 178 -32.39 -27.63 36.73
N LEU A 179 -32.90 -27.24 35.56
CA LEU A 179 -34.18 -27.69 35.03
C LEU A 179 -34.07 -27.92 33.52
N ILE A 180 -34.59 -29.06 33.05
CA ILE A 180 -34.79 -29.34 31.62
C ILE A 180 -36.29 -29.45 31.38
N THR A 181 -36.81 -28.72 30.39
CA THR A 181 -38.24 -28.70 30.08
C THR A 181 -38.62 -29.90 29.20
N ALA A 182 -39.11 -30.97 29.82
CA ALA A 182 -39.43 -32.24 29.12
C ALA A 182 -40.48 -32.10 28.00
N SER A 183 -41.34 -31.08 28.01
CA SER A 183 -42.38 -30.87 26.98
C SER A 183 -41.84 -30.38 25.63
N GLN A 184 -40.64 -29.81 25.59
CA GLN A 184 -40.06 -29.19 24.38
C GLN A 184 -39.13 -30.14 23.58
N TYR A 185 -38.81 -31.30 24.15
CA TYR A 185 -37.97 -32.32 23.51
C TYR A 185 -38.53 -32.82 22.17
N LYS A 186 -39.86 -32.87 22.02
CA LYS A 186 -40.53 -33.31 20.77
C LYS A 186 -40.17 -32.44 19.55
N ASN A 187 -39.71 -31.22 19.78
CA ASN A 187 -39.31 -30.27 18.76
C ASN A 187 -37.78 -30.13 18.64
N GLY A 188 -37.02 -30.98 19.35
CA GLY A 188 -35.56 -30.95 19.37
C GLY A 188 -34.96 -29.89 20.29
N ASP A 189 -35.71 -29.30 21.24
CA ASP A 189 -35.15 -28.37 22.24
C ASP A 189 -34.74 -29.13 23.51
N LEU A 190 -33.44 -29.09 23.81
CA LEU A 190 -32.77 -29.73 24.95
C LEU A 190 -32.23 -28.71 25.96
N SER A 191 -32.73 -27.47 25.92
CA SER A 191 -32.20 -26.35 26.70
C SER A 191 -32.23 -26.61 28.21
N LEU A 192 -31.15 -26.20 28.89
CA LEU A 192 -31.00 -26.25 30.33
C LEU A 192 -31.30 -24.88 30.93
N THR A 193 -32.21 -24.82 31.90
CA THR A 193 -32.42 -23.63 32.72
C THR A 193 -31.71 -23.77 34.05
N ILE A 194 -30.87 -22.79 34.39
CA ILE A 194 -30.21 -22.68 35.69
C ILE A 194 -30.91 -21.57 36.48
N LEU A 195 -31.40 -21.92 37.66
CA LEU A 195 -32.11 -21.04 38.58
C LEU A 195 -31.14 -20.42 39.57
N LYS A 196 -31.33 -19.13 39.88
CA LYS A 196 -30.50 -18.36 40.84
C LYS A 196 -29.01 -18.54 40.57
N VAL A 197 -28.57 -18.04 39.42
CA VAL A 197 -27.18 -18.17 38.95
C VAL A 197 -26.21 -17.56 39.96
N GLN A 198 -25.14 -18.28 40.26
CA GLN A 198 -24.08 -17.87 41.18
C GLN A 198 -22.81 -17.51 40.40
N GLN A 199 -21.90 -16.73 41.00
CA GLN A 199 -20.63 -16.37 40.37
C GLN A 199 -19.79 -17.60 39.96
N SER A 200 -19.90 -18.69 40.72
CA SER A 200 -19.26 -19.98 40.43
C SER A 200 -19.90 -20.76 39.27
N ASP A 201 -21.08 -20.38 38.79
CA ASP A 201 -21.73 -21.01 37.65
C ASP A 201 -21.14 -20.52 36.30
N ARG A 202 -20.27 -19.50 36.30
CA ARG A 202 -19.50 -19.10 35.12
C ARG A 202 -18.71 -20.29 34.56
N GLY A 203 -18.77 -20.49 33.24
CA GLY A 203 -18.02 -21.55 32.57
C GLY A 203 -18.65 -22.00 31.27
N THR A 204 -18.11 -23.08 30.72
CA THR A 204 -18.56 -23.66 29.45
C THR A 204 -19.38 -24.91 29.73
N TYR A 205 -20.59 -24.92 29.18
CA TYR A 205 -21.55 -25.99 29.33
C TYR A 205 -21.67 -26.77 28.02
N ARG A 206 -21.73 -28.11 28.11
CA ARG A 206 -21.92 -29.00 26.97
C ARG A 206 -23.17 -29.85 27.18
N CYS A 207 -23.87 -30.09 26.09
CA CYS A 207 -25.13 -30.83 26.07
C CYS A 207 -24.94 -32.07 25.18
N LYS A 208 -25.35 -33.24 25.69
CA LYS A 208 -25.28 -34.53 25.00
C LYS A 208 -26.66 -35.19 25.01
N HIS A 209 -27.02 -35.91 23.96
CA HIS A 209 -28.23 -36.72 23.89
C HIS A 209 -27.96 -38.13 23.34
N ARG A 210 -28.90 -39.08 23.52
CA ARG A 210 -28.84 -40.46 22.97
C ARG A 210 -27.47 -41.16 23.09
N HIS A 211 -26.97 -41.34 24.32
CA HIS A 211 -25.71 -42.04 24.56
C HIS A 211 -24.51 -41.42 23.78
N GLU A 212 -24.30 -40.10 23.97
CA GLU A 212 -23.10 -39.31 23.56
C GLU A 212 -23.17 -38.47 22.27
N GLU A 213 -24.32 -38.33 21.61
CA GLU A 213 -24.44 -37.38 20.49
C GLU A 213 -24.41 -35.92 21.00
N PRO A 214 -23.51 -35.04 20.51
CA PRO A 214 -23.44 -33.65 20.95
C PRO A 214 -24.64 -32.85 20.45
N GLY A 215 -25.24 -32.06 21.34
CA GLY A 215 -26.26 -31.09 20.99
C GLY A 215 -25.67 -29.88 20.26
N GLN A 216 -26.54 -29.06 19.66
CA GLN A 216 -26.16 -27.86 18.92
C GLN A 216 -26.67 -26.60 19.65
N PRO A 217 -25.82 -25.60 19.95
CA PRO A 217 -24.37 -25.59 19.71
C PRO A 217 -23.65 -26.59 20.64
N GLU A 218 -22.49 -27.08 20.20
CA GLU A 218 -21.70 -28.11 20.92
C GLU A 218 -21.23 -27.65 22.32
N ALA A 219 -21.08 -26.33 22.50
CA ALA A 219 -20.79 -25.71 23.77
C ALA A 219 -21.50 -24.35 23.90
N VAL A 220 -21.94 -24.02 25.12
CA VAL A 220 -22.54 -22.73 25.48
C VAL A 220 -21.70 -22.12 26.60
N THR A 221 -21.21 -20.90 26.40
CA THR A 221 -20.49 -20.16 27.43
C THR A 221 -21.45 -19.30 28.25
N LEU A 222 -21.46 -19.49 29.56
CA LEU A 222 -22.18 -18.66 30.50
C LEU A 222 -21.24 -17.62 31.12
N SER A 223 -21.52 -16.36 30.87
CA SER A 223 -20.91 -15.22 31.56
C SER A 223 -21.82 -14.74 32.70
N VAL A 224 -21.23 -14.56 33.87
CA VAL A 224 -21.95 -14.13 35.09
C VAL A 224 -21.35 -12.81 35.55
N ARG A 225 -22.22 -11.83 35.78
CA ARG A 225 -21.85 -10.48 36.23
C ARG A 225 -22.55 -10.12 37.54
N GLU A 226 -21.88 -9.35 38.39
CA GLU A 226 -22.52 -8.72 39.54
C GLU A 226 -23.34 -7.53 39.05
N CYS A 227 -24.65 -7.54 39.33
CA CYS A 227 -25.54 -6.44 38.96
C CYS A 227 -26.06 -5.78 40.23
N SER A 228 -25.77 -4.48 40.37
CA SER A 228 -26.37 -3.63 41.41
C SER A 228 -27.83 -3.34 41.07
N GLU A 229 -28.71 -3.40 42.07
CA GLU A 229 -30.12 -3.05 41.95
C GLU A 229 -30.29 -1.60 41.46
N THR A 230 -30.77 -1.43 40.22
CA THR A 230 -31.87 -0.50 39.88
C THR A 230 -32.42 -0.88 38.51
N ALA A 231 -33.75 -1.02 38.47
CA ALA A 231 -34.51 -1.54 37.35
C ALA A 231 -34.74 -0.53 36.20
N ALA A 232 -34.88 -1.10 35.00
CA ALA A 232 -35.88 -0.81 33.96
C ALA A 232 -36.05 0.63 33.44
N ASP A 233 -35.58 0.84 32.20
CA ASP A 233 -36.35 1.34 31.04
C ASP A 233 -35.45 2.17 30.12
N VAL A 234 -35.02 1.61 28.99
CA VAL A 234 -34.53 2.39 27.85
C VAL A 234 -35.11 1.78 26.56
N GLU A 235 -36.26 2.30 26.16
CA GLU A 235 -36.60 2.48 24.75
C GLU A 235 -36.16 3.87 24.30
N MET A 236 -35.54 3.88 23.11
CA MET A 236 -35.51 4.89 22.06
C MET A 236 -35.44 6.42 22.33
N GLU A 237 -34.52 6.99 21.55
CA GLU A 237 -34.62 8.24 20.80
C GLU A 237 -34.10 9.58 21.37
N THR A 238 -33.10 10.07 20.62
CA THR A 238 -32.93 11.44 20.12
C THR A 238 -32.13 12.49 20.91
N CYS A 239 -31.27 13.14 20.11
CA CYS A 239 -30.54 14.40 20.26
C CYS A 239 -31.03 15.37 21.35
N VAL A 240 -30.08 16.08 21.99
CA VAL A 240 -29.80 17.51 21.76
C VAL A 240 -28.74 18.01 22.76
N THR A 241 -27.78 18.74 22.19
CA THR A 241 -26.79 19.73 22.67
C THR A 241 -26.59 20.04 24.16
N SER A 242 -25.31 20.41 24.44
CA SER A 242 -24.82 21.38 25.43
C SER A 242 -25.02 21.00 26.90
N GLY A 243 -24.11 21.22 27.83
CA GLY A 243 -22.89 22.02 27.90
C GLY A 243 -22.54 22.11 29.40
N GLU A 244 -21.30 22.49 29.70
CA GLU A 244 -20.80 22.83 31.05
C GLU A 244 -20.80 21.65 32.06
N GLY A 245 -19.89 21.50 32.99
CA GLY A 245 -18.86 22.38 33.52
C GLY A 245 -18.50 21.80 34.89
N THR A 246 -17.22 21.55 35.09
CA THR A 246 -16.48 21.70 36.35
C THR A 246 -17.05 21.15 37.68
N SER A 247 -16.35 20.12 38.14
CA SER A 247 -15.49 20.15 39.35
C SER A 247 -16.04 19.77 40.73
N SER A 248 -15.07 19.19 41.46
CA SER A 248 -14.88 19.10 42.90
C SER A 248 -15.52 17.91 43.61
N PHE A 249 -14.67 17.09 44.23
CA PHE A 249 -14.76 16.83 45.66
C PHE A 249 -13.38 16.45 46.23
N LEU A 250 -12.90 17.30 47.15
CA LEU A 250 -11.91 17.03 48.20
C LEU A 250 -12.32 15.79 49.01
N GLY A 251 -11.48 15.05 49.72
CA GLY A 251 -10.08 15.25 50.13
C GLY A 251 -9.84 14.42 51.40
N ARG A 252 -8.57 14.22 51.78
CA ARG A 252 -8.19 14.05 53.19
C ARG A 252 -6.79 14.60 53.41
N ILE A 253 -6.73 15.41 54.46
CA ILE A 253 -5.66 16.30 54.90
C ILE A 253 -4.87 15.63 56.03
N ILE A 254 -3.55 15.85 56.09
CA ILE A 254 -2.78 15.96 57.33
C ILE A 254 -1.94 17.24 57.23
N ILE A 255 -2.08 18.13 58.23
CA ILE A 255 -1.41 19.42 58.43
C ILE A 255 -0.20 19.21 59.34
N VAL A 256 0.95 19.89 59.09
CA VAL A 256 1.66 20.75 60.07
C VAL A 256 2.46 21.86 59.34
N ASN A 257 2.04 23.11 59.61
CA ASN A 257 2.69 24.44 59.72
C ASN A 257 3.90 24.84 58.84
N GLU A 258 3.82 25.90 58.03
CA GLU A 258 3.85 27.37 58.32
C GLU A 258 5.26 27.92 58.62
N GLU A 259 5.79 28.78 57.73
CA GLU A 259 6.22 30.15 58.10
C GLU A 259 6.58 31.00 56.86
N ASN A 260 5.94 32.19 56.82
CA ASN A 260 6.33 33.48 56.21
C ASN A 260 6.47 33.55 54.66
N GLY A 261 5.78 34.43 53.91
CA GLY A 261 4.95 35.59 54.24
C GLY A 261 5.21 36.70 53.22
N GLY A 262 4.15 37.33 52.68
CA GLY A 262 4.20 38.64 51.99
C GLY A 262 4.10 38.60 50.45
N PHE A 263 2.92 38.50 49.84
CA PHE A 263 1.95 39.57 49.49
C PHE A 263 2.34 40.51 48.32
N GLN A 264 1.52 40.44 47.27
CA GLN A 264 0.77 41.54 46.62
C GLN A 264 1.07 41.92 45.16
N THR A 265 0.30 41.29 44.26
CA THR A 265 -0.69 41.87 43.32
C THR A 265 -0.45 43.24 42.65
N LEU A 266 -0.61 43.24 41.32
CA LEU A 266 -1.54 44.06 40.47
C LEU A 266 -0.87 44.36 39.11
N LYS A 267 -1.40 43.78 38.01
CA LYS A 267 -2.34 44.40 37.03
C LYS A 267 -1.65 45.42 36.11
N GLU A 268 -1.61 45.10 34.81
CA GLU A 268 -2.31 45.83 33.73
C GLU A 268 -1.77 45.39 32.35
N GLU A 269 -2.67 44.85 31.51
CA GLU A 269 -2.62 45.01 30.05
C GLU A 269 -2.87 46.52 29.70
N PRO A 270 -2.80 47.06 28.46
CA PRO A 270 -2.89 46.33 27.18
C PRO A 270 -2.19 46.97 25.94
N LYS A 271 -2.49 46.39 24.77
CA LYS A 271 -2.73 47.01 23.44
C LYS A 271 -1.61 47.08 22.38
N ASP A 272 -1.93 46.36 21.30
CA ASP A 272 -2.15 46.82 19.92
C ASP A 272 -1.00 47.33 19.04
N GLU A 273 -0.93 46.63 17.89
CA GLU A 273 -0.96 47.17 16.52
C GLU A 273 0.35 47.54 15.75
N TYR A 274 0.53 46.75 14.67
CA TYR A 274 0.71 47.14 13.26
C TYR A 274 2.04 47.76 12.73
N TYR A 275 2.65 46.95 11.84
CA TYR A 275 3.17 47.24 10.48
C TYR A 275 4.47 48.05 10.20
N LEU A 276 5.18 47.45 9.22
CA LEU A 276 6.01 48.04 8.14
C LEU A 276 7.39 48.64 8.46
N CYS A 277 8.40 47.83 8.14
CA CYS A 277 9.40 48.05 7.07
C CYS A 277 10.14 49.40 7.05
N GLY A 278 11.45 49.34 7.26
CA GLY A 278 12.38 50.44 7.03
C GLY A 278 13.81 49.95 7.09
N GLU A 279 14.38 49.71 5.92
CA GLU A 279 15.76 49.35 5.64
C GLU A 279 16.79 50.42 6.06
N THR A 280 18.05 49.97 6.14
CA THR A 280 19.32 50.73 5.91
C THR A 280 19.69 51.81 6.92
N SER A 281 20.96 52.05 7.26
CA SER A 281 22.24 51.38 7.04
C SER A 281 23.28 52.11 7.92
N ASP A 282 24.44 51.46 8.06
CA ASP A 282 25.77 52.04 8.17
C ASP A 282 26.31 52.62 9.49
N SER A 283 27.43 51.99 9.88
CA SER A 283 28.70 52.60 10.28
C SER A 283 28.79 53.21 11.68
N ALA A 284 29.89 53.14 12.43
CA ALA A 284 31.13 52.38 12.36
C ALA A 284 31.87 52.64 13.70
N GLU A 285 32.96 51.90 13.91
CA GLU A 285 34.15 52.28 14.67
C GLU A 285 34.23 52.07 16.20
N GLN A 286 35.06 51.07 16.52
CA GLN A 286 36.32 51.16 17.29
C GLN A 286 36.33 50.92 18.81
N GLN A 287 36.93 49.76 19.13
CA GLN A 287 38.08 49.54 20.01
C GLN A 287 37.96 49.99 21.49
N ASN A 288 37.92 49.01 22.40
CA ASN A 288 39.10 48.64 23.18
C ASN A 288 38.92 47.30 23.90
N GLU A 289 39.93 46.45 23.77
CA GLU A 289 40.13 45.21 24.52
C GLU A 289 40.55 45.52 25.97
N GLU A 290 40.00 44.80 26.95
CA GLU A 290 40.86 44.16 27.95
C GLU A 290 40.18 42.93 28.58
N PHE A 291 40.95 41.85 28.61
CA PHE A 291 40.65 40.48 29.02
C PHE A 291 40.33 40.35 30.53
N GLN A 292 39.25 39.64 30.87
CA GLN A 292 39.13 38.88 32.12
C GLN A 292 38.42 37.56 31.82
N ILE A 293 39.19 36.46 31.88
CA ILE A 293 38.70 35.09 31.81
C ILE A 293 37.78 34.86 33.03
N LYS A 294 36.50 34.62 32.77
CA LYS A 294 35.57 34.09 33.76
C LYS A 294 34.77 32.96 33.13
N LEU A 295 34.89 31.79 33.75
CA LEU A 295 34.13 30.58 33.45
C LEU A 295 32.68 30.90 33.13
N ILE A 296 32.24 30.58 31.90
CA ILE A 296 30.83 30.54 31.56
C ILE A 296 30.37 29.11 31.85
N LYS A 297 29.45 29.03 32.81
CA LYS A 297 28.62 27.88 33.13
C LYS A 297 27.93 27.37 31.86
N GLU A 298 27.63 26.08 31.86
CA GLU A 298 26.62 25.49 30.98
C GLU A 298 25.36 26.38 31.00
N GLU A 299 25.21 27.19 29.95
CA GLU A 299 23.92 27.75 29.57
C GLU A 299 23.28 26.72 28.64
N GLU A 300 22.18 26.14 29.12
CA GLU A 300 21.22 25.40 28.31
C GLU A 300 20.73 26.32 27.20
N VAL A 301 21.35 26.23 26.02
CA VAL A 301 20.76 26.69 24.78
C VAL A 301 19.63 25.71 24.47
N GLU A 302 18.40 26.20 24.45
CA GLU A 302 17.22 25.46 23.98
C GLU A 302 17.55 24.80 22.63
N ALA A 303 17.70 23.47 22.65
CA ALA A 303 18.06 22.68 21.49
C ALA A 303 16.80 22.27 20.72
N GLU A 304 16.35 23.12 19.80
CA GLU A 304 15.36 22.77 18.77
C GLU A 304 16.03 22.64 17.38
N ASP A 305 17.13 21.88 17.30
CA ASP A 305 17.89 21.63 16.07
C ASP A 305 18.43 20.19 16.08
N GLU A 306 17.73 19.25 15.44
CA GLU A 306 18.20 17.88 15.29
C GLU A 306 19.19 17.78 14.11
N ASP A 307 20.45 18.17 14.33
CA ASP A 307 21.51 17.90 13.35
C ASP A 307 21.76 16.38 13.22
N PHE A 308 21.76 15.89 11.98
CA PHE A 308 21.92 14.46 11.69
C PHE A 308 23.38 14.07 11.46
N LEU A 309 23.78 12.93 12.02
CA LEU A 309 25.05 12.24 11.82
C LEU A 309 24.85 11.02 10.93
N TYR A 310 25.83 10.68 10.10
CA TYR A 310 25.75 9.55 9.18
C TYR A 310 26.48 8.32 9.72
N CYS A 311 25.79 7.18 9.78
CA CYS A 311 26.42 5.91 10.11
C CYS A 311 26.96 5.25 8.83
N GLU A 312 28.28 5.12 8.70
CA GLU A 312 28.92 4.49 7.54
C GLU A 312 28.60 2.99 7.39
N ILE A 313 28.31 2.31 8.50
CA ILE A 313 28.00 0.88 8.49
C ILE A 313 26.54 0.66 8.09
N CYS A 314 25.61 1.44 8.65
CA CYS A 314 24.17 1.35 8.34
C CYS A 314 23.77 2.10 7.06
N ARG A 315 24.62 3.02 6.61
CA ARG A 315 24.35 3.99 5.55
C ARG A 315 23.08 4.81 5.80
N SER A 316 22.90 5.26 7.04
CA SER A 316 21.70 5.97 7.49
C SER A 316 22.05 7.12 8.43
N PHE A 317 21.24 8.18 8.39
CA PHE A 317 21.33 9.34 9.27
C PHE A 317 20.68 9.08 10.64
N PHE A 318 21.22 9.68 11.71
CA PHE A 318 20.73 9.57 13.09
C PHE A 318 21.09 10.84 13.90
N ILE A 319 20.38 11.17 14.97
CA ILE A 319 20.55 12.47 15.66
C ILE A 319 21.52 12.39 16.86
N ASN A 320 21.47 11.30 17.62
CA ASN A 320 22.28 11.13 18.83
C ASN A 320 23.06 9.82 18.88
N LYS A 321 22.46 8.71 18.44
CA LYS A 321 23.09 7.40 18.36
C LYS A 321 22.55 6.61 17.19
N CYS A 322 23.41 5.80 16.59
CA CYS A 322 22.97 4.74 15.70
C CYS A 322 22.31 3.64 16.54
N GLU A 323 21.12 3.19 16.16
CA GLU A 323 20.39 2.15 16.90
C GLU A 323 21.13 0.80 16.91
N LEU A 324 21.95 0.54 15.88
CA LEU A 324 22.72 -0.69 15.73
C LEU A 324 24.14 -0.59 16.32
N HIS A 325 24.83 0.54 16.11
CA HIS A 325 26.25 0.71 16.44
C HIS A 325 26.50 1.59 17.67
N GLY A 326 25.44 2.13 18.29
CA GLY A 326 25.56 2.99 19.45
C GLY A 326 25.92 4.44 19.08
N PRO A 327 26.33 5.25 20.07
CA PRO A 327 26.67 6.64 19.84
C PRO A 327 27.89 6.78 18.92
N PRO A 328 27.96 7.87 18.14
CA PRO A 328 29.12 8.21 17.32
C PRO A 328 30.35 8.36 18.22
N LEU A 329 31.47 7.79 17.78
CA LEU A 329 32.74 7.99 18.48
C LEU A 329 33.41 9.25 17.97
N PHE A 330 33.50 10.26 18.83
CA PHE A 330 34.28 11.48 18.58
C PHE A 330 35.64 11.35 19.28
N ILE A 331 36.71 11.59 18.54
CA ILE A 331 38.06 11.71 19.09
C ILE A 331 38.32 13.18 19.39
N PRO A 332 38.48 13.58 20.66
CA PRO A 332 38.80 14.95 21.01
C PRO A 332 40.26 15.27 20.65
N ASP A 333 40.51 16.54 20.38
CA ASP A 333 41.86 17.08 20.23
C ASP A 333 42.64 17.02 21.56
N THR A 334 43.97 16.99 21.47
CA THR A 334 44.81 17.24 22.64
C THR A 334 44.61 18.69 23.09
N PRO A 335 44.22 18.95 24.35
CA PRO A 335 43.82 20.30 24.78
C PRO A 335 45.03 21.25 24.83
N VAL A 336 45.00 22.31 24.01
CA VAL A 336 46.03 23.36 23.95
C VAL A 336 45.38 24.73 23.85
N LEU A 337 45.81 25.67 24.70
CA LEU A 337 45.28 27.03 24.71
C LEU A 337 45.54 27.75 23.38
N ILE A 338 44.57 28.55 22.94
CA ILE A 338 44.70 29.43 21.78
C ILE A 338 45.83 30.45 22.04
N GLY A 339 46.65 30.70 21.02
CA GLY A 339 47.80 31.61 21.09
C GLY A 339 49.14 30.94 21.44
N VAL A 340 49.14 29.65 21.83
CA VAL A 340 50.37 28.88 22.05
C VAL A 340 51.11 28.67 20.73
N TRP A 341 52.43 28.86 20.73
CA TRP A 341 53.28 28.63 19.56
C TRP A 341 53.16 27.16 19.10
N ASP A 342 52.97 26.92 17.81
CA ASP A 342 52.77 25.58 17.23
C ASP A 342 51.55 24.81 17.80
N ARG A 343 50.51 25.54 18.24
CA ARG A 343 49.25 24.95 18.74
C ARG A 343 48.69 23.89 17.81
N ALA A 344 48.62 24.17 16.50
CA ALA A 344 48.07 23.24 15.54
C ALA A 344 48.71 21.85 15.60
N ARG A 345 50.03 21.71 15.82
CA ARG A 345 50.64 20.38 16.00
C ARG A 345 50.41 19.81 17.38
N GLN A 346 50.43 20.65 18.40
CA GLN A 346 50.25 20.20 19.79
C GLN A 346 48.83 19.69 20.07
N THR A 347 47.83 20.11 19.28
CA THR A 347 46.45 19.58 19.35
C THR A 347 46.30 18.18 18.75
N LEU A 348 47.33 17.64 18.09
CA LEU A 348 47.28 16.34 17.42
C LEU A 348 47.03 15.20 18.43
N PRO A 349 46.03 14.31 18.19
CA PRO A 349 45.84 13.10 18.98
C PRO A 349 47.08 12.22 19.00
N THR A 350 47.38 11.59 20.14
CA THR A 350 48.66 10.87 20.36
C THR A 350 48.90 9.65 19.46
N PHE A 351 47.86 9.15 18.79
CA PHE A 351 47.94 8.04 17.83
C PHE A 351 48.09 8.48 16.38
N LEU A 352 48.21 9.79 16.14
CA LEU A 352 48.47 10.38 14.83
C LEU A 352 49.85 11.02 14.82
N GLU A 353 50.45 11.09 13.64
CA GLU A 353 51.74 11.75 13.41
C GLU A 353 51.65 12.69 12.21
N ILE A 354 52.20 13.90 12.34
CA ILE A 354 52.38 14.82 11.20
C ILE A 354 53.78 14.63 10.65
N ARG A 355 53.87 14.13 9.41
CA ARG A 355 55.13 13.98 8.67
C ARG A 355 54.97 14.53 7.26
N LYS A 356 56.02 14.44 6.45
CA LYS A 356 55.94 14.78 5.02
C LYS A 356 54.88 13.89 4.36
N SER A 357 53.95 14.51 3.63
CA SER A 357 52.88 13.83 2.91
C SER A 357 53.45 12.87 1.86
N ASP A 358 52.75 11.77 1.61
CA ASP A 358 53.08 10.86 0.52
C ASP A 358 52.60 11.44 -0.83
N ILE A 359 51.77 12.50 -0.78
CA ILE A 359 51.34 13.27 -1.93
C ILE A 359 52.46 14.26 -2.34
N PRO A 360 52.97 14.19 -3.60
CA PRO A 360 54.01 15.09 -4.08
C PRO A 360 53.62 16.56 -3.92
N ASP A 361 54.55 17.38 -3.43
CA ASP A 361 54.37 18.82 -3.22
C ASP A 361 53.26 19.25 -2.25
N ALA A 362 52.46 18.32 -1.69
CA ALA A 362 51.40 18.67 -0.73
C ALA A 362 51.93 19.19 0.62
N GLY A 363 53.22 19.00 0.91
CA GLY A 363 53.85 19.47 2.14
C GLY A 363 53.74 18.43 3.26
N LEU A 364 52.97 18.75 4.29
CA LEU A 364 52.78 17.89 5.45
C LEU A 364 51.45 17.14 5.34
N GLY A 365 51.42 15.93 5.87
CA GLY A 365 50.24 15.07 5.95
C GLY A 365 50.11 14.47 7.34
N VAL A 366 48.91 13.99 7.65
CA VAL A 366 48.60 13.34 8.94
C VAL A 366 48.50 11.84 8.71
N PHE A 367 49.18 11.06 9.54
CA PHE A 367 49.27 9.61 9.39
C PHE A 367 48.81 8.92 10.67
N ASN A 368 48.12 7.78 10.52
CA ASN A 368 47.80 6.92 11.65
C ASN A 368 49.07 6.17 12.10
N THR A 369 49.46 6.28 13.37
CA THR A 369 50.57 5.52 13.96
C THR A 369 50.13 4.58 15.08
N GLY A 370 48.87 4.67 15.53
CA GLY A 370 48.27 3.78 16.50
C GLY A 370 47.72 2.49 15.88
N GLY A 371 46.69 1.91 16.51
CA GLY A 371 45.92 0.82 15.92
C GLY A 371 45.01 1.29 14.78
N THR A 372 44.36 0.36 14.09
CA THR A 372 43.41 0.67 13.01
C THR A 372 42.30 1.59 13.52
N VAL A 373 42.14 2.78 12.89
CA VAL A 373 41.02 3.69 13.20
C VAL A 373 39.77 3.11 12.53
N PRO A 374 38.72 2.77 13.29
CA PRO A 374 37.53 2.15 12.71
C PRO A 374 36.73 3.13 11.83
N VAL A 375 35.95 2.57 10.93
CA VAL A 375 34.98 3.32 10.11
C VAL A 375 33.94 4.00 11.01
N GLY A 376 33.53 5.23 10.65
CA GLY A 376 32.55 6.01 11.40
C GLY A 376 33.09 6.77 12.62
N VAL A 377 34.41 6.79 12.84
CA VAL A 377 35.04 7.68 13.83
C VAL A 377 35.03 9.13 13.35
N HIS A 378 34.79 10.06 14.26
CA HIS A 378 34.68 11.49 13.98
C HIS A 378 35.83 12.27 14.61
N PHE A 379 36.35 13.25 13.87
CA PHE A 379 37.35 14.22 14.31
C PHE A 379 36.78 15.63 14.18
N GLY A 380 37.09 16.48 15.16
CA GLY A 380 36.73 17.90 15.14
C GLY A 380 36.08 18.41 16.41
N PRO A 381 35.59 19.66 16.41
CA PRO A 381 35.43 20.52 15.22
C PRO A 381 36.77 21.01 14.61
N TYR A 382 36.75 21.37 13.34
CA TYR A 382 37.84 22.10 12.67
C TYR A 382 37.95 23.50 13.27
N GLU A 383 39.15 23.88 13.73
CA GLU A 383 39.36 25.16 14.42
C GLU A 383 40.23 26.11 13.59
N GLY A 384 39.89 27.41 13.66
CA GLY A 384 40.54 28.51 12.96
C GLY A 384 39.88 29.84 13.32
N GLU A 385 40.28 30.92 12.66
CA GLU A 385 39.71 32.24 12.87
C GLU A 385 38.49 32.45 11.98
N LEU A 386 37.46 33.12 12.51
CA LEU A 386 36.37 33.61 11.68
C LEU A 386 36.87 34.80 10.87
N VAL A 387 36.83 34.68 9.55
CA VAL A 387 37.34 35.67 8.61
C VAL A 387 36.24 36.10 7.65
N ASP A 388 36.45 37.22 6.97
CA ASP A 388 35.55 37.63 5.90
C ASP A 388 35.75 36.76 4.64
N ARG A 389 34.86 36.93 3.66
CA ARG A 389 34.87 36.18 2.41
C ARG A 389 36.15 36.38 1.60
N GLU A 390 36.71 37.59 1.61
CA GLU A 390 37.89 37.94 0.81
C GLU A 390 39.15 37.30 1.40
N GLU A 391 39.32 37.36 2.72
CA GLU A 391 40.39 36.69 3.43
C GLU A 391 40.29 35.17 3.30
N ALA A 392 39.08 34.61 3.44
CA ALA A 392 38.83 33.18 3.23
C ALA A 392 39.24 32.74 1.81
N MET A 393 38.79 33.48 0.79
CA MET A 393 39.17 33.22 -0.61
C MET A 393 40.68 33.28 -0.82
N ASN A 394 41.42 33.99 0.02
CA ASN A 394 42.87 34.08 -0.07
C ASN A 394 43.62 32.94 0.64
N SER A 395 42.95 32.04 1.34
CA SER A 395 43.55 30.94 2.09
C SER A 395 43.19 29.55 1.53
N GLY A 396 44.17 28.61 1.59
CA GLY A 396 43.94 27.19 1.32
C GLY A 396 43.44 26.41 2.54
N TYR A 397 43.34 27.07 3.70
CA TYR A 397 42.92 26.46 4.97
C TYR A 397 41.49 26.81 5.36
N SER A 398 40.73 27.42 4.44
CA SER A 398 39.40 27.93 4.73
C SER A 398 38.27 26.92 4.46
N TRP A 399 37.22 26.99 5.28
CA TRP A 399 35.95 26.29 5.09
C TRP A 399 34.77 27.26 5.18
N VAL A 400 33.66 26.88 4.56
CA VAL A 400 32.38 27.60 4.64
C VAL A 400 31.48 26.91 5.67
N ILE A 401 30.89 27.69 6.57
CA ILE A 401 29.89 27.21 7.53
C ILE A 401 28.57 27.89 7.15
N SER A 402 27.53 27.09 6.87
CA SER A 402 26.20 27.59 6.55
C SER A 402 25.40 27.82 7.84
N SER A 403 24.85 29.03 8.02
CA SER A 403 23.93 29.31 9.15
C SER A 403 22.46 29.14 8.74
N ARG A 404 21.59 28.94 9.74
CA ARG A 404 20.12 28.83 9.57
C ARG A 404 19.46 29.98 8.79
N THR A 405 20.09 31.15 8.71
CA THR A 405 19.58 32.32 7.96
C THR A 405 20.05 32.38 6.50
N GLN A 406 20.65 31.29 5.97
CA GLN A 406 21.35 31.26 4.67
C GLN A 406 22.53 32.25 4.57
N ARG A 407 23.07 32.72 5.70
CA ARG A 407 24.32 33.50 5.71
C ARG A 407 25.51 32.56 5.83
N GLU A 408 26.45 32.68 4.91
CA GLU A 408 27.74 31.97 4.93
C GLU A 408 28.70 32.64 5.91
N GLN A 409 29.30 31.84 6.79
CA GLN A 409 30.45 32.22 7.61
C GLN A 409 31.69 31.48 7.09
N TYR A 410 32.86 32.06 7.29
CA TYR A 410 34.11 31.46 6.83
C TYR A 410 35.08 31.29 8.00
N ILE A 411 35.63 30.09 8.14
CA ILE A 411 36.66 29.77 9.12
C ILE A 411 37.98 29.51 8.40
N ASP A 412 39.07 30.14 8.82
CA ASP A 412 40.41 29.99 8.23
C ASP A 412 41.43 29.50 9.27
N ALA A 413 42.03 28.35 9.00
CA ALA A 413 43.06 27.76 9.86
C ALA A 413 44.51 28.12 9.46
N LYS A 414 44.70 29.19 8.68
CA LYS A 414 46.02 29.66 8.23
C LYS A 414 46.99 29.96 9.39
N ARG A 415 46.52 30.56 10.48
CA ARG A 415 47.35 30.88 11.66
C ARG A 415 47.46 29.67 12.60
N GLU A 416 48.65 29.10 12.70
CA GLU A 416 48.90 27.87 13.47
C GLU A 416 48.58 27.98 14.97
N ILE A 417 48.61 29.20 15.50
CA ILE A 417 48.34 29.47 16.93
C ILE A 417 46.83 29.53 17.24
N HIS A 418 45.96 29.61 16.23
CA HIS A 418 44.49 29.65 16.35
C HIS A 418 43.80 28.42 15.75
N SER A 419 44.54 27.55 15.06
CA SER A 419 44.00 26.35 14.43
C SER A 419 44.39 25.07 15.15
N ASN A 420 43.72 23.98 14.78
CA ASN A 420 44.05 22.63 15.23
C ASN A 420 44.74 21.81 14.13
N TRP A 421 45.15 20.60 14.50
CA TRP A 421 45.91 19.67 13.66
C TRP A 421 45.20 19.31 12.35
N MET A 422 43.86 19.39 12.31
CA MET A 422 43.05 19.06 11.14
C MET A 422 43.41 19.91 9.91
N ARG A 423 44.11 21.04 10.08
CA ARG A 423 44.67 21.85 8.98
C ARG A 423 45.68 21.12 8.10
N TYR A 424 46.33 20.08 8.62
CA TYR A 424 47.36 19.30 7.93
C TYR A 424 46.81 18.11 7.14
N VAL A 425 45.49 17.88 7.16
CA VAL A 425 44.84 16.81 6.40
C VAL A 425 44.70 17.23 4.93
N ASN A 426 45.27 16.42 4.02
CA ASN A 426 45.29 16.70 2.59
C ASN A 426 44.03 16.21 1.86
N CYS A 427 43.75 16.77 0.69
CA CYS A 427 42.67 16.29 -0.18
C CYS A 427 43.05 14.93 -0.79
N ALA A 428 42.08 14.01 -0.85
CA ALA A 428 42.20 12.82 -1.68
C ALA A 428 42.20 13.20 -3.17
N ARG A 429 43.02 12.52 -3.98
CA ARG A 429 43.10 12.70 -5.43
C ARG A 429 42.07 11.86 -6.18
N ASN A 430 41.64 10.75 -5.58
CA ASN A 430 40.65 9.82 -6.13
C ASN A 430 39.92 9.04 -5.02
N ASP A 431 38.87 8.32 -5.41
CA ASP A 431 38.01 7.55 -4.50
C ASP A 431 38.73 6.36 -3.84
N GLU A 432 39.80 5.85 -4.47
CA GLU A 432 40.54 4.69 -3.95
C GLU A 432 41.44 5.06 -2.77
N GLU A 433 41.89 6.30 -2.66
CA GLU A 433 42.74 6.77 -1.56
C GLU A 433 41.97 7.55 -0.48
N GLN A 434 40.78 8.03 -0.77
CA GLN A 434 39.93 8.73 0.20
C GLN A 434 39.59 7.86 1.41
N ASN A 435 39.83 8.36 2.62
CA ASN A 435 39.40 7.69 3.87
C ASN A 435 38.69 8.60 4.87
N LEU A 436 38.59 9.90 4.60
CA LEU A 436 37.82 10.86 5.37
C LEU A 436 36.77 11.57 4.51
N VAL A 437 35.66 11.95 5.16
CA VAL A 437 34.60 12.80 4.61
C VAL A 437 34.39 14.02 5.50
N ALA A 438 34.42 15.23 4.94
CA ALA A 438 34.10 16.48 5.64
C ALA A 438 32.61 16.80 5.56
N PHE A 439 32.01 17.19 6.68
CA PHE A 439 30.60 17.54 6.79
C PHE A 439 30.39 18.58 7.90
N GLN A 440 29.24 19.25 7.90
CA GLN A 440 28.88 20.24 8.92
C GLN A 440 28.00 19.60 10.01
N TYR A 441 28.32 19.84 11.28
CA TYR A 441 27.55 19.38 12.44
C TYR A 441 27.63 20.42 13.56
N ARG A 442 26.48 20.80 14.14
CA ARG A 442 26.36 21.80 15.22
C ARG A 442 27.11 23.10 14.93
N GLY A 443 27.01 23.58 13.69
CA GLY A 443 27.68 24.81 13.24
C GLY A 443 29.21 24.71 13.11
N GLY A 444 29.80 23.52 13.21
CA GLY A 444 31.24 23.28 12.99
C GLY A 444 31.49 22.31 11.83
N ILE A 445 32.73 22.26 11.34
CA ILE A 445 33.16 21.29 10.33
C ILE A 445 33.82 20.09 11.00
N PHE A 446 33.38 18.89 10.68
CA PHE A 446 33.88 17.64 11.22
C PHE A 446 34.35 16.71 10.11
N TYR A 447 35.31 15.84 10.41
CA TYR A 447 35.78 14.79 9.49
C TYR A 447 35.36 13.42 10.02
N ARG A 448 34.68 12.62 9.21
CA ARG A 448 34.30 11.24 9.55
C ARG A 448 35.08 10.22 8.72
N CYS A 449 35.53 9.14 9.34
CA CYS A 449 36.20 8.03 8.65
C CYS A 449 35.21 7.27 7.76
N SER A 450 35.39 7.31 6.44
CA SER A 450 34.55 6.58 5.49
C SER A 450 34.96 5.13 5.30
N ARG A 451 36.18 4.78 5.74
CA ARG A 451 36.69 3.41 5.78
C ARG A 451 37.74 3.26 6.89
N PRO A 452 38.09 2.03 7.28
CA PRO A 452 39.16 1.80 8.26
C PRO A 452 40.48 2.43 7.79
N ILE A 453 41.22 3.06 8.72
CA ILE A 453 42.53 3.66 8.45
C ILE A 453 43.59 2.84 9.18
N GLU A 454 44.37 2.09 8.42
CA GLU A 454 45.41 1.20 8.96
C GLU A 454 46.65 1.98 9.44
N PRO A 455 47.45 1.40 10.35
CA PRO A 455 48.71 2.00 10.78
C PRO A 455 49.63 2.28 9.57
N GLY A 456 50.16 3.50 9.49
CA GLY A 456 51.02 3.99 8.42
C GLY A 456 50.29 4.71 7.28
N GLN A 457 48.95 4.65 7.21
CA GLN A 457 48.17 5.33 6.15
C GLN A 457 47.98 6.82 6.41
N GLU A 458 48.03 7.63 5.34
CA GLU A 458 47.70 9.06 5.37
C GLU A 458 46.19 9.27 5.47
N LEU A 459 45.78 10.25 6.28
CA LEU A 459 44.40 10.73 6.36
C LEU A 459 44.13 11.66 5.16
N LEU A 460 43.24 11.26 4.26
CA LEU A 460 42.93 11.91 2.99
C LEU A 460 41.44 12.19 2.86
N LEU A 461 41.13 13.46 2.60
CA LEU A 461 39.80 14.04 2.77
C LEU A 461 39.09 14.34 1.44
N TRP A 462 37.78 14.09 1.42
CA TRP A 462 36.85 14.68 0.47
C TRP A 462 35.65 15.27 1.22
N TYR A 463 34.88 16.18 0.64
CA TYR A 463 33.67 16.71 1.30
C TYR A 463 32.43 15.87 0.98
N GLU A 464 31.41 15.94 1.84
CA GLU A 464 30.11 15.31 1.63
C GLU A 464 29.29 16.07 0.58
N GLU A 465 28.77 15.38 -0.45
CA GLU A 465 28.05 16.01 -1.56
C GLU A 465 26.80 16.79 -1.10
N GLU A 466 26.12 16.34 -0.03
CA GLU A 466 24.96 17.04 0.55
C GLU A 466 25.37 18.36 1.22
N TYR A 467 26.50 18.40 1.93
CA TYR A 467 27.05 19.63 2.51
C TYR A 467 27.33 20.69 1.43
N ALA A 468 27.77 20.28 0.23
CA ALA A 468 28.07 21.21 -0.86
C ALA A 468 26.85 21.63 -1.70
N LYS A 469 25.69 20.99 -1.52
CA LYS A 469 24.53 21.15 -2.42
C LYS A 469 23.92 22.55 -2.39
N ASP A 470 23.91 23.16 -1.21
CA ASP A 470 23.26 24.45 -0.95
C ASP A 470 24.27 25.59 -0.66
N LEU A 471 25.57 25.34 -0.86
CA LEU A 471 26.64 26.33 -0.68
C LEU A 471 26.90 27.11 -1.97
N SER A 472 27.27 28.39 -1.84
CA SER A 472 27.51 29.25 -3.00
C SER A 472 28.80 28.88 -3.77
N ILE A 473 29.02 29.57 -4.89
CA ILE A 473 30.27 29.53 -5.68
C ILE A 473 31.52 29.74 -4.81
N ALA A 474 31.40 30.42 -3.65
CA ALA A 474 32.50 30.60 -2.71
C ALA A 474 33.08 29.24 -2.23
N PHE A 475 32.22 28.26 -1.93
CA PHE A 475 32.66 26.94 -1.50
C PHE A 475 33.53 26.25 -2.56
N HIS A 476 33.08 26.24 -3.82
CA HIS A 476 33.82 25.62 -4.91
C HIS A 476 35.20 26.26 -5.11
N TYR A 477 35.30 27.58 -4.98
CA TYR A 477 36.56 28.30 -5.07
C TYR A 477 37.51 27.93 -3.92
N LEU A 478 37.00 27.90 -2.68
CA LEU A 478 37.76 27.53 -1.50
C LEU A 478 38.23 26.07 -1.54
N TRP A 479 37.36 25.14 -1.95
CA TRP A 479 37.72 23.74 -2.11
C TRP A 479 38.80 23.54 -3.16
N LYS A 480 38.66 24.20 -4.33
CA LYS A 480 39.70 24.21 -5.36
C LYS A 480 41.02 24.73 -4.76
N LYS A 481 41.00 25.89 -4.09
CA LYS A 481 42.21 26.45 -3.49
C LYS A 481 42.86 25.53 -2.47
N LYS A 482 42.07 24.90 -1.59
CA LYS A 482 42.54 23.93 -0.60
C LYS A 482 43.24 22.72 -1.23
N CYS A 483 42.71 22.18 -2.32
CA CYS A 483 43.32 21.04 -2.99
C CYS A 483 44.47 21.40 -3.95
N PHE A 484 44.64 22.68 -4.32
CA PHE A 484 45.66 23.15 -5.28
C PHE A 484 46.72 24.11 -4.68
N ALA A 485 46.69 24.36 -3.36
CA ALA A 485 47.50 25.40 -2.70
C ALA A 485 49.02 25.23 -2.87
N ASN A 486 49.53 24.04 -3.18
CA ASN A 486 50.97 23.78 -3.21
C ASN A 486 51.56 23.40 -4.58
N GLY A 487 51.03 23.93 -5.68
CA GLY A 487 51.74 23.86 -6.98
C GLY A 487 51.95 22.43 -7.48
N MET A 488 50.98 21.56 -7.19
CA MET A 488 51.05 20.15 -7.51
C MET A 488 50.92 19.93 -9.02
N ASN A 489 52.06 19.67 -9.68
CA ASN A 489 52.06 19.14 -11.05
C ASN A 489 51.78 17.63 -10.99
N SER A 490 50.53 17.25 -10.72
CA SER A 490 50.05 15.89 -10.99
C SER A 490 48.91 15.93 -12.00
N THR A 491 49.21 15.41 -13.19
CA THR A 491 48.34 14.63 -14.09
C THR A 491 46.87 15.04 -14.18
N GLN A 492 46.56 15.77 -15.27
CA GLN A 492 45.26 15.97 -15.92
C GLN A 492 44.14 16.57 -15.04
N VAL A 493 44.05 17.92 -15.06
CA VAL A 493 42.91 18.68 -14.53
C VAL A 493 41.78 18.68 -15.55
N PHE A 494 40.58 18.25 -15.15
CA PHE A 494 39.39 18.26 -15.98
C PHE A 494 38.57 19.52 -15.69
N SER A 495 38.74 20.52 -16.55
CA SER A 495 38.05 21.81 -16.43
C SER A 495 36.75 21.75 -17.22
N CYS A 496 35.64 22.18 -16.61
CA CYS A 496 34.40 22.34 -17.36
C CYS A 496 34.54 23.53 -18.32
N SER A 497 34.27 23.31 -19.60
CA SER A 497 34.26 24.37 -20.61
C SER A 497 33.02 25.27 -20.51
N LEU A 498 31.99 24.83 -19.78
CA LEU A 498 30.67 25.48 -19.69
C LEU A 498 30.40 26.14 -18.34
N CYS A 499 31.23 25.91 -17.33
CA CYS A 499 31.19 26.64 -16.06
C CYS A 499 32.57 26.70 -15.39
N PRO A 500 32.74 27.51 -14.33
CA PRO A 500 34.05 27.67 -13.68
C PRO A 500 34.58 26.44 -12.93
N ALA A 501 33.83 25.34 -12.87
CA ALA A 501 34.18 24.16 -12.08
C ALA A 501 35.37 23.38 -12.69
N SER A 502 36.22 22.82 -11.83
CA SER A 502 37.36 22.01 -12.26
C SER A 502 37.55 20.85 -11.29
N TYR A 503 37.94 19.69 -11.82
CA TYR A 503 38.01 18.44 -11.08
C TYR A 503 39.37 17.80 -11.28
N THR A 504 39.90 17.22 -10.21
CA THR A 504 41.13 16.40 -10.20
C THR A 504 40.87 14.95 -10.58
N SER A 505 39.59 14.55 -10.69
CA SER A 505 39.14 13.21 -11.06
C SER A 505 38.20 13.27 -12.26
N GLN A 506 38.47 12.43 -13.26
CA GLN A 506 37.67 12.31 -14.46
C GLN A 506 36.24 11.84 -14.14
N VAL A 507 36.08 11.01 -13.11
CA VAL A 507 34.77 10.51 -12.66
C VAL A 507 33.93 11.64 -12.10
N TYR A 508 34.49 12.51 -11.25
CA TYR A 508 33.76 13.67 -10.72
C TYR A 508 33.51 14.74 -11.77
N PHE A 509 34.44 14.94 -12.71
CA PHE A 509 34.20 15.78 -13.88
C PHE A 509 33.02 15.27 -14.69
N HIS A 510 33.00 13.98 -15.05
CA HIS A 510 31.90 13.39 -15.81
C HIS A 510 30.59 13.40 -15.04
N LYS A 511 30.60 13.16 -13.72
CA LYS A 511 29.41 13.32 -12.86
C LYS A 511 28.89 14.76 -12.87
N HIS A 512 29.78 15.75 -12.81
CA HIS A 512 29.40 17.16 -12.91
C HIS A 512 28.86 17.53 -14.28
N VAL A 513 29.55 17.19 -15.38
CA VAL A 513 29.06 17.49 -16.74
C VAL A 513 27.73 16.77 -16.95
N ARG A 514 27.57 15.52 -16.47
CA ARG A 514 26.29 14.80 -16.50
C ARG A 514 25.18 15.53 -15.74
N ARG A 515 25.48 16.15 -14.60
CA ARG A 515 24.46 16.76 -13.74
C ARG A 515 24.15 18.22 -14.10
N CYS A 516 25.16 19.01 -14.43
CA CYS A 516 25.07 20.46 -14.61
C CYS A 516 25.11 20.88 -16.09
N HIS A 517 25.67 20.04 -16.96
CA HIS A 517 25.85 20.32 -18.40
C HIS A 517 25.48 19.11 -19.25
N TYR A 518 24.28 18.56 -18.97
CA TYR A 518 23.85 17.26 -19.46
C TYR A 518 23.94 17.12 -21.00
N GLU A 519 23.69 18.19 -21.76
CA GLU A 519 23.84 18.16 -23.21
C GLU A 519 25.29 17.95 -23.67
N GLU A 520 26.26 18.59 -23.01
CA GLU A 520 27.68 18.39 -23.31
C GLU A 520 28.17 17.01 -22.87
N TYR A 521 27.62 16.48 -21.76
CA TYR A 521 27.86 15.10 -21.36
C TYR A 521 27.41 14.11 -22.43
N LEU A 522 26.21 14.31 -23.01
CA LEU A 522 25.72 13.48 -24.12
C LEU A 522 26.59 13.64 -25.38
N ARG A 523 27.09 14.84 -25.68
CA ARG A 523 28.03 15.07 -26.81
C ARG A 523 29.33 14.28 -26.61
N LEU A 524 29.93 14.38 -25.43
CA LEU A 524 31.18 13.70 -25.08
C LEU A 524 31.01 12.17 -25.06
N LEU A 525 29.86 11.68 -24.56
CA LEU A 525 29.50 10.26 -24.59
C LEU A 525 29.35 9.74 -26.04
N ASN A 526 28.66 10.48 -26.90
CA ASN A 526 28.44 10.11 -28.30
C ASN A 526 29.71 10.19 -29.15
N SER A 527 30.66 11.08 -28.80
CA SER A 527 31.95 11.20 -29.47
C SER A 527 32.97 10.12 -29.09
N GLY A 528 32.67 9.30 -28.07
CA GLY A 528 33.55 8.24 -27.58
C GLY A 528 34.68 8.71 -26.66
N GLU A 529 34.68 9.99 -26.27
CA GLU A 529 35.63 10.55 -25.28
C GLU A 529 35.38 10.04 -23.85
N ILE A 530 34.16 9.54 -23.58
CA ILE A 530 33.77 8.90 -22.31
C ILE A 530 33.49 7.41 -22.56
N LYS A 531 34.24 6.50 -21.91
CA LYS A 531 34.03 5.05 -21.98
C LYS A 531 33.37 4.52 -20.71
N PHE A 532 32.44 3.57 -20.85
CA PHE A 532 31.57 3.07 -19.79
C PHE A 532 32.31 2.33 -18.66
N GLU A 533 33.52 1.81 -18.94
CA GLU A 533 34.34 1.04 -17.99
C GLU A 533 34.95 1.91 -16.86
N THR A 534 35.04 3.22 -17.04
CA THR A 534 35.67 4.15 -16.08
C THR A 534 34.74 4.58 -14.92
N LEU A 535 33.52 4.02 -14.82
CA LEU A 535 32.45 4.49 -13.93
C LEU A 535 32.06 3.53 -12.80
N MET A 536 32.80 2.43 -12.59
CA MET A 536 32.51 1.42 -11.55
C MET A 536 33.65 1.29 -10.54
N PRO A 537 33.41 1.38 -9.21
CA PRO A 537 34.39 0.96 -8.21
C PRO A 537 34.59 -0.56 -8.30
N THR A 538 35.82 -0.99 -8.48
CA THR A 538 36.23 -2.41 -8.54
C THR A 538 35.97 -3.10 -7.20
N ARG A 539 35.17 -4.19 -7.22
CA ARG A 539 35.02 -5.11 -6.08
C ARG A 539 36.32 -5.90 -5.91
N HIS A 540 36.99 -5.77 -4.76
CA HIS A 540 38.11 -6.64 -4.41
C HIS A 540 37.63 -8.08 -4.24
N SER A 541 38.07 -8.94 -5.16
CA SER A 541 38.15 -10.39 -4.99
C SER A 541 39.29 -10.70 -4.01
N SER A 542 38.97 -11.31 -2.88
CA SER A 542 39.96 -11.92 -2.00
C SER A 542 40.50 -13.20 -2.65
N ALA A 543 41.72 -13.14 -3.18
CA ALA A 543 42.49 -14.31 -3.56
C ALA A 543 43.20 -14.90 -2.33
N LEU A 544 42.94 -16.19 -2.05
CA LEU A 544 43.90 -17.26 -1.71
C LEU A 544 43.31 -18.29 -0.73
N ALA A 545 42.97 -19.46 -1.26
CA ALA A 545 43.64 -20.70 -0.86
C ALA A 545 43.53 -21.73 -2.00
N LYS A 546 44.65 -21.94 -2.69
CA LYS A 546 44.85 -23.09 -3.57
C LYS A 546 45.01 -24.33 -2.71
N THR A 547 44.18 -25.34 -2.93
CA THR A 547 44.55 -26.74 -2.63
C THR A 547 44.14 -27.63 -3.78
N SER A 548 45.13 -28.31 -4.33
CA SER A 548 45.11 -29.31 -5.39
C SER A 548 44.54 -30.66 -4.93
N ALA A 549 43.70 -31.28 -5.75
CA ALA A 549 43.55 -32.73 -5.91
C ALA A 549 42.71 -32.98 -7.18
N THR A 550 43.34 -33.21 -8.34
CA THR A 550 43.55 -34.53 -8.98
C THR A 550 42.29 -35.35 -9.25
N GLU A 551 41.96 -35.41 -10.55
CA GLU A 551 41.51 -36.55 -11.36
C GLU A 551 40.64 -37.65 -10.74
N GLY A 552 39.46 -37.82 -11.35
CA GLY A 552 38.60 -38.99 -11.23
C GLY A 552 37.58 -39.03 -12.37
N THR A 553 38.02 -39.53 -13.52
CA THR A 553 37.23 -39.99 -14.66
C THR A 553 36.11 -40.96 -14.23
N PHE A 554 34.93 -40.90 -14.83
CA PHE A 554 34.41 -41.93 -15.75
C PHE A 554 33.06 -41.55 -16.35
N ALA A 555 32.82 -42.10 -17.53
CA ALA A 555 31.85 -41.72 -18.52
C ALA A 555 30.46 -42.37 -18.37
N GLY A 556 29.48 -41.72 -19.00
CA GLY A 556 28.52 -42.39 -19.90
C GLY A 556 27.27 -43.02 -19.29
N HIS A 557 26.09 -42.46 -19.57
CA HIS A 557 25.23 -42.96 -20.64
C HIS A 557 23.91 -42.18 -20.74
N SER A 558 23.58 -41.83 -21.97
CA SER A 558 22.26 -41.44 -22.47
C SER A 558 21.39 -42.69 -22.67
N ASP A 559 20.14 -42.68 -22.21
CA ASP A 559 18.98 -43.04 -23.04
C ASP A 559 17.62 -42.84 -22.34
N GLY A 560 16.60 -42.45 -23.13
CA GLY A 560 15.26 -43.06 -23.06
C GLY A 560 14.18 -42.50 -22.13
N SER A 561 13.42 -41.51 -22.64
CA SER A 561 11.94 -41.44 -22.71
C SER A 561 11.01 -41.94 -21.57
N ASP A 562 10.06 -41.05 -21.24
CA ASP A 562 8.67 -41.27 -20.80
C ASP A 562 8.39 -41.96 -19.45
N LYS A 563 7.81 -41.19 -18.51
CA LYS A 563 6.37 -41.31 -18.16
C LYS A 563 5.93 -40.34 -17.06
N ILE A 564 4.78 -39.74 -17.34
CA ILE A 564 3.88 -39.06 -16.41
C ILE A 564 3.55 -40.01 -15.26
N GLY A 565 3.93 -39.61 -14.04
CA GLY A 565 3.57 -40.27 -12.79
C GLY A 565 2.99 -39.24 -11.83
N ARG A 566 1.66 -39.24 -11.75
CA ARG A 566 0.86 -38.52 -10.76
C ARG A 566 1.09 -39.21 -9.40
N SER A 567 1.71 -38.53 -8.44
CA SER A 567 1.79 -39.01 -7.06
C SER A 567 0.81 -38.22 -6.19
N GLU A 568 -0.30 -38.87 -5.84
CA GLU A 568 -0.98 -38.63 -4.57
C GLU A 568 -0.02 -39.05 -3.44
N GLY A 569 0.11 -38.21 -2.43
CA GLY A 569 1.00 -38.46 -1.29
C GLY A 569 0.70 -37.49 -0.15
N ALA A 570 -0.13 -37.96 0.77
CA ALA A 570 -0.26 -37.65 2.20
C ALA A 570 0.17 -36.26 2.70
N SER A 571 -0.81 -35.60 3.33
CA SER A 571 -0.65 -34.57 4.33
C SER A 571 0.21 -35.06 5.51
N ASP A 572 1.47 -34.66 5.55
CA ASP A 572 2.24 -34.61 6.79
C ASP A 572 2.27 -33.15 7.28
N PHE A 573 1.70 -32.95 8.47
CA PHE A 573 1.79 -31.72 9.23
C PHE A 573 3.26 -31.50 9.65
N GLU A 574 4.05 -30.82 8.83
CA GLU A 574 5.25 -30.16 9.35
C GLU A 574 4.82 -28.90 10.10
N SER A 575 5.08 -28.91 11.39
CA SER A 575 4.75 -27.82 12.32
C SER A 575 5.51 -26.55 11.92
N PHE A 576 4.86 -25.39 12.09
CA PHE A 576 5.50 -24.08 11.91
C PHE A 576 6.67 -23.85 12.91
N ASP A 577 6.79 -24.73 13.91
CA ASP A 577 7.76 -24.63 15.00
C ASP A 577 9.13 -25.26 14.69
N ASP A 578 9.21 -26.24 13.77
CA ASP A 578 10.43 -27.04 13.55
C ASP A 578 11.57 -26.34 12.77
N ILE A 579 11.37 -25.10 12.29
CA ILE A 579 12.42 -24.27 11.69
C ILE A 579 12.93 -23.19 12.67
N THR A 580 12.30 -23.06 13.84
CA THR A 580 12.71 -22.07 14.85
C THR A 580 13.64 -22.68 15.90
N GLY A 581 14.89 -22.90 15.53
CA GLY A 581 15.95 -22.97 16.54
C GLY A 581 15.97 -21.67 17.38
N PRO A 582 16.30 -21.71 18.69
CA PRO A 582 16.29 -20.53 19.55
C PRO A 582 17.50 -19.65 19.24
N SER A 583 17.39 -18.89 18.16
CA SER A 583 18.30 -17.84 17.76
C SER A 583 17.43 -16.74 17.12
N LYS A 584 16.80 -15.92 17.96
CA LYS A 584 16.24 -14.63 17.52
C LYS A 584 17.39 -13.79 16.96
N ARG A 585 17.64 -13.86 15.66
CA ARG A 585 18.44 -12.84 14.96
C ARG A 585 17.67 -11.52 15.10
N LYS A 586 18.30 -10.49 15.65
CA LYS A 586 17.71 -9.14 15.73
C LYS A 586 17.43 -8.66 14.30
N GLY A 587 16.17 -8.55 13.89
CA GLY A 587 15.75 -7.92 12.63
C GLY A 587 14.72 -8.65 11.75
N THR A 588 14.32 -9.89 12.06
CA THR A 588 13.40 -10.66 11.19
C THR A 588 11.94 -10.55 11.64
N GLY A 589 11.04 -10.11 10.73
CA GLY A 589 9.59 -10.01 10.97
C GLY A 589 8.75 -11.01 10.15
N ARG A 590 7.47 -11.16 10.47
CA ARG A 590 6.51 -12.09 9.86
C ARG A 590 5.47 -11.35 9.01
N LEU A 591 5.48 -11.57 7.70
CA LEU A 591 4.57 -10.91 6.75
C LEU A 591 3.52 -11.90 6.23
N LEU A 592 2.25 -11.54 6.34
CA LEU A 592 1.15 -12.25 5.67
C LEU A 592 0.88 -11.61 4.31
N VAL A 593 0.85 -12.41 3.25
CA VAL A 593 0.55 -11.96 1.89
C VAL A 593 -0.76 -12.58 1.43
N VAL A 594 -1.73 -11.73 1.10
CA VAL A 594 -3.01 -12.15 0.50
C VAL A 594 -3.05 -11.61 -0.92
N PRO A 595 -2.70 -12.43 -1.93
CA PRO A 595 -2.54 -11.95 -3.28
C PRO A 595 -3.89 -11.86 -4.02
N MET A 596 -3.91 -11.04 -5.06
CA MET A 596 -4.87 -11.15 -6.15
C MET A 596 -4.22 -11.93 -7.30
N ASP A 597 -4.94 -12.91 -7.84
CA ASP A 597 -4.46 -13.77 -8.93
C ASP A 597 -4.25 -12.99 -10.24
N GLY A 598 -3.57 -13.61 -11.19
CA GLY A 598 -3.32 -13.07 -12.52
C GLY A 598 -2.15 -12.11 -12.60
N SER A 599 -2.32 -11.01 -13.33
CA SER A 599 -1.20 -10.07 -13.53
C SER A 599 -0.85 -9.27 -12.27
N HIS A 600 -1.79 -9.14 -11.32
CA HIS A 600 -1.58 -8.45 -10.05
C HIS A 600 -0.53 -9.18 -9.20
N TRP A 601 -0.55 -10.52 -9.23
CA TRP A 601 0.41 -11.35 -8.52
C TRP A 601 1.87 -11.06 -8.87
N THR A 602 2.18 -10.72 -10.13
CA THR A 602 3.57 -10.55 -10.59
C THR A 602 4.37 -9.55 -9.73
N VAL A 603 3.73 -8.45 -9.31
CA VAL A 603 4.40 -7.42 -8.51
C VAL A 603 4.41 -7.76 -7.03
N VAL A 604 3.30 -8.29 -6.50
CA VAL A 604 3.22 -8.76 -5.11
C VAL A 604 4.26 -9.86 -4.86
N LYS A 605 4.44 -10.78 -5.82
CA LYS A 605 5.45 -11.83 -5.77
C LYS A 605 6.86 -11.26 -5.65
N ALA A 606 7.21 -10.23 -6.42
CA ALA A 606 8.53 -9.62 -6.37
C ALA A 606 8.84 -9.08 -4.96
N VAL A 607 7.87 -8.39 -4.34
CA VAL A 607 8.01 -7.91 -2.96
C VAL A 607 8.09 -9.08 -1.98
N ALA A 608 7.22 -10.09 -2.10
CA ALA A 608 7.23 -11.26 -1.23
C ALA A 608 8.56 -12.05 -1.28
N GLU A 609 9.12 -12.27 -2.47
CA GLU A 609 10.42 -12.93 -2.65
C GLU A 609 11.55 -12.10 -2.03
N GLU A 610 11.56 -10.79 -2.25
CA GLU A 610 12.62 -9.92 -1.73
C GLU A 610 12.56 -9.79 -0.20
N MET A 611 11.35 -9.68 0.39
CA MET A 611 11.15 -9.74 1.84
C MET A 611 11.70 -11.05 2.42
N GLY A 612 11.37 -12.18 1.79
CA GLY A 612 11.88 -13.48 2.18
C GLY A 612 13.40 -13.59 2.06
N ARG A 613 13.98 -13.09 0.97
CA ARG A 613 15.43 -13.07 0.72
C ARG A 613 16.18 -12.25 1.78
N ARG A 614 15.55 -11.22 2.33
CA ARG A 614 16.09 -10.39 3.43
C ARG A 614 15.93 -11.03 4.81
N GLY A 615 15.33 -12.21 4.90
CA GLY A 615 15.23 -13.01 6.12
C GLY A 615 13.89 -12.89 6.86
N HIS A 616 12.89 -12.22 6.29
CA HIS A 616 11.54 -12.20 6.85
C HIS A 616 10.83 -13.54 6.62
N THR A 617 9.99 -13.94 7.57
CA THR A 617 9.08 -15.08 7.38
C THR A 617 7.87 -14.60 6.61
N VAL A 618 7.75 -15.00 5.33
CA VAL A 618 6.65 -14.59 4.46
C VAL A 618 5.72 -15.78 4.21
N LEU A 619 4.44 -15.62 4.55
CA LEU A 619 3.39 -16.59 4.24
C LEU A 619 2.44 -16.03 3.18
N VAL A 620 2.32 -16.72 2.06
CA VAL A 620 1.39 -16.39 0.97
C VAL A 620 0.19 -17.34 1.01
N LEU A 621 -1.03 -16.79 1.04
CA LEU A 621 -2.26 -17.58 0.95
C LEU A 621 -2.66 -17.79 -0.51
N MET A 622 -2.94 -19.03 -0.89
CA MET A 622 -3.26 -19.38 -2.28
C MET A 622 -4.52 -20.26 -2.35
N PRO A 623 -5.50 -19.97 -3.22
CA PRO A 623 -6.54 -20.95 -3.52
C PRO A 623 -5.92 -22.17 -4.22
N GLU A 624 -6.48 -23.36 -3.97
CA GLU A 624 -6.06 -24.61 -4.62
C GLU A 624 -6.08 -24.54 -6.16
N VAL A 625 -7.04 -23.77 -6.69
CA VAL A 625 -7.15 -23.51 -8.14
C VAL A 625 -6.84 -22.04 -8.38
N SER A 626 -5.82 -21.78 -9.20
CA SER A 626 -5.36 -20.44 -9.55
C SER A 626 -5.00 -20.32 -11.03
N MET A 627 -5.01 -19.08 -11.52
CA MET A 627 -4.61 -18.76 -12.89
C MET A 627 -3.10 -18.62 -13.02
N ARG A 628 -2.43 -17.99 -12.05
CA ARG A 628 -1.00 -17.67 -12.10
C ARG A 628 -0.28 -17.71 -10.75
N LEU A 629 -0.95 -18.01 -9.65
CA LEU A 629 -0.29 -18.12 -8.35
C LEU A 629 0.60 -19.36 -8.34
N ASP A 630 1.83 -19.18 -7.91
CA ASP A 630 2.88 -20.20 -7.94
C ASP A 630 3.76 -20.08 -6.69
N SER A 631 4.35 -21.19 -6.27
CA SER A 631 5.29 -21.21 -5.15
C SER A 631 6.56 -20.40 -5.45
N GLY A 632 7.20 -19.93 -4.39
CA GLY A 632 8.39 -19.09 -4.45
C GLY A 632 9.60 -19.76 -3.86
N LYS A 633 10.77 -19.13 -4.03
CA LYS A 633 12.02 -19.63 -3.44
C LYS A 633 12.23 -19.14 -2.02
N HIS A 634 11.71 -17.95 -1.71
CA HIS A 634 11.98 -17.27 -0.45
C HIS A 634 10.72 -17.02 0.41
N TYR A 635 9.56 -17.53 0.01
CA TYR A 635 8.34 -17.47 0.82
C TYR A 635 7.66 -18.83 0.94
N MET A 636 6.87 -19.00 2.00
CA MET A 636 6.02 -20.17 2.21
C MET A 636 4.64 -19.93 1.59
N SER A 637 4.00 -20.98 1.08
CA SER A 637 2.63 -20.91 0.56
C SER A 637 1.72 -21.83 1.37
N LYS A 638 0.51 -21.36 1.72
CA LYS A 638 -0.55 -22.20 2.29
C LYS A 638 -1.77 -22.17 1.40
N THR A 639 -2.20 -23.35 0.98
CA THR A 639 -3.34 -23.53 0.08
C THR A 639 -4.65 -23.65 0.85
N PHE A 640 -5.76 -23.20 0.25
CA PHE A 640 -7.10 -23.40 0.78
C PHE A 640 -8.10 -23.81 -0.32
N PRO A 641 -9.12 -24.63 0.01
CA PRO A 641 -10.04 -25.18 -0.97
C PRO A 641 -11.00 -24.12 -1.52
N VAL A 642 -11.36 -24.28 -2.79
CA VAL A 642 -12.29 -23.40 -3.52
C VAL A 642 -13.34 -24.22 -4.27
N PRO A 643 -14.58 -23.73 -4.45
CA PRO A 643 -15.70 -24.54 -4.99
C PRO A 643 -15.73 -24.59 -6.52
N TYR A 644 -14.64 -24.22 -7.20
CA TYR A 644 -14.54 -24.14 -8.65
C TYR A 644 -13.28 -24.83 -9.17
N THR A 645 -13.29 -25.24 -10.43
CA THR A 645 -12.18 -25.94 -11.09
C THR A 645 -11.48 -25.08 -12.13
N GLN A 646 -10.36 -25.56 -12.67
CA GLN A 646 -9.62 -24.89 -13.74
C GLN A 646 -10.47 -24.61 -14.99
N ASP A 647 -11.52 -25.41 -15.23
CA ASP A 647 -12.42 -25.24 -16.37
C ASP A 647 -13.15 -23.91 -16.35
N LEU A 648 -13.44 -23.36 -15.17
CA LEU A 648 -14.08 -22.04 -15.06
C LEU A 648 -13.16 -20.94 -15.61
N PHE A 649 -11.85 -21.01 -15.35
CA PHE A 649 -10.87 -20.08 -15.94
C PHE A 649 -10.77 -20.24 -17.47
N ASN A 650 -10.84 -21.47 -17.97
CA ASN A 650 -10.86 -21.74 -19.40
C ASN A 650 -12.11 -21.12 -20.06
N GLN A 651 -13.29 -21.29 -19.45
CA GLN A 651 -14.55 -20.69 -19.93
C GLN A 651 -14.51 -19.15 -19.90
N LEU A 652 -13.92 -18.55 -18.86
CA LEU A 652 -13.70 -17.10 -18.78
C LEU A 652 -12.77 -16.59 -19.89
N SER A 653 -11.70 -17.34 -20.19
CA SER A 653 -10.78 -17.03 -21.29
C SER A 653 -11.48 -17.12 -22.66
N GLU A 654 -12.25 -18.17 -22.90
CA GLU A 654 -13.03 -18.34 -24.13
C GLU A 654 -14.11 -17.26 -24.30
N SER A 655 -14.81 -16.89 -23.21
CA SER A 655 -15.82 -15.83 -23.24
C SER A 655 -15.19 -14.47 -23.56
N SER A 656 -13.99 -14.20 -23.02
CA SER A 656 -13.19 -13.02 -23.38
C SER A 656 -12.85 -12.98 -24.87
N GLN A 657 -12.38 -14.10 -25.43
CA GLN A 657 -12.04 -14.20 -26.85
C GLN A 657 -13.24 -13.95 -27.76
N LYS A 658 -14.40 -14.56 -27.45
CA LYS A 658 -15.65 -14.35 -28.19
C LYS A 658 -16.08 -12.88 -28.15
N LEU A 659 -15.91 -12.22 -27.01
CA LEU A 659 -16.29 -10.82 -26.82
C LEU A 659 -15.36 -9.85 -27.55
N ILE A 660 -14.07 -10.16 -27.63
CA ILE A 660 -13.08 -9.41 -28.41
C ILE A 660 -13.35 -9.55 -29.91
N GLY A 661 -13.79 -10.74 -30.35
CA GLY A 661 -14.09 -11.02 -31.75
C GLY A 661 -15.47 -10.64 -32.26
N SER A 662 -16.40 -10.31 -31.35
CA SER A 662 -17.79 -10.07 -31.70
C SER A 662 -17.96 -8.83 -32.61
N THR A 663 -18.55 -9.05 -33.79
CA THR A 663 -19.06 -8.00 -34.70
C THR A 663 -20.46 -7.55 -34.34
N ALA A 664 -21.01 -8.00 -33.21
CA ALA A 664 -22.37 -7.72 -32.80
C ALA A 664 -22.62 -6.23 -32.53
N GLY A 665 -23.89 -5.85 -32.53
CA GLY A 665 -24.33 -4.49 -32.21
C GLY A 665 -23.87 -4.04 -30.82
N LEU A 666 -23.84 -2.72 -30.60
CA LEU A 666 -23.36 -2.11 -29.36
C LEU A 666 -24.01 -2.71 -28.10
N THR A 667 -25.31 -3.00 -28.14
CA THR A 667 -26.09 -3.56 -27.03
C THR A 667 -25.65 -4.97 -26.64
N GLU A 668 -25.42 -5.85 -27.62
CA GLU A 668 -24.98 -7.23 -27.38
C GLU A 668 -23.53 -7.29 -26.88
N ARG A 669 -22.68 -6.38 -27.37
CA ARG A 669 -21.30 -6.23 -26.85
C ARG A 669 -21.29 -5.75 -25.42
N ILE A 670 -22.19 -4.83 -25.05
CA ILE A 670 -22.31 -4.37 -23.68
C ILE A 670 -22.86 -5.50 -22.78
N SER A 671 -23.90 -6.23 -23.21
CA SER A 671 -24.45 -7.33 -22.42
C SER A 671 -23.43 -8.46 -22.22
N GLY A 672 -22.64 -8.79 -23.23
CA GLY A 672 -21.53 -9.74 -23.13
C GLY A 672 -20.44 -9.29 -22.15
N ARG A 673 -20.04 -8.01 -22.18
CA ARG A 673 -19.10 -7.42 -21.20
C ARG A 673 -19.62 -7.49 -19.77
N LEU A 674 -20.91 -7.18 -19.57
CA LEU A 674 -21.54 -7.24 -18.26
C LEU A 674 -21.61 -8.66 -17.72
N LYS A 675 -21.97 -9.64 -18.56
CA LYS A 675 -21.97 -11.06 -18.18
C LYS A 675 -20.58 -11.52 -17.76
N HIS A 676 -19.56 -11.19 -18.55
CA HIS A 676 -18.18 -11.54 -18.24
C HIS A 676 -17.69 -10.92 -16.93
N MET A 677 -17.99 -9.62 -16.70
CA MET A 677 -17.66 -8.95 -15.44
C MET A 677 -18.35 -9.62 -14.23
N ARG A 678 -19.61 -10.05 -14.39
CA ARG A 678 -20.35 -10.77 -13.35
C ARG A 678 -19.68 -12.11 -13.00
N GLU A 679 -19.22 -12.86 -13.99
CA GLU A 679 -18.54 -14.15 -13.77
C GLU A 679 -17.21 -13.94 -13.01
N ILE A 680 -16.43 -12.91 -13.36
CA ILE A 680 -15.21 -12.54 -12.63
C ILE A 680 -15.51 -12.12 -11.19
N MET A 681 -16.54 -11.28 -10.98
CA MET A 681 -16.95 -10.85 -9.63
C MET A 681 -17.38 -12.04 -8.76
N ASN A 682 -18.18 -12.96 -9.31
CA ASN A 682 -18.60 -14.16 -8.60
C ASN A 682 -17.41 -15.04 -8.20
N LEU A 683 -16.43 -15.17 -9.09
CA LEU A 683 -15.18 -15.88 -8.79
C LEU A 683 -14.47 -15.23 -7.59
N MET A 684 -14.24 -13.91 -7.63
CA MET A 684 -13.57 -13.18 -6.54
C MET A 684 -14.32 -13.26 -5.20
N ILE A 685 -15.66 -13.19 -5.23
CA ILE A 685 -16.51 -13.36 -4.04
C ILE A 685 -16.33 -14.78 -3.49
N SER A 686 -16.43 -15.79 -4.34
CA SER A 686 -16.29 -17.19 -3.93
C SER A 686 -14.91 -17.48 -3.33
N THR A 687 -13.83 -16.98 -3.95
CA THR A 687 -12.48 -17.08 -3.37
C THR A 687 -12.39 -16.40 -2.01
N SER A 688 -13.03 -15.24 -1.86
CA SER A 688 -13.05 -14.49 -0.59
C SER A 688 -13.77 -15.26 0.50
N GLU A 689 -14.95 -15.82 0.22
CA GLU A 689 -15.71 -16.59 1.18
C GLU A 689 -14.98 -17.88 1.58
N SER A 690 -14.39 -18.58 0.61
CA SER A 690 -13.57 -19.77 0.87
C SER A 690 -12.39 -19.51 1.81
N LEU A 691 -11.79 -18.31 1.76
CA LEU A 691 -10.72 -17.93 2.68
C LEU A 691 -11.28 -17.49 4.03
N LEU A 692 -12.22 -16.53 4.03
CA LEU A 692 -12.72 -15.86 5.24
C LEU A 692 -13.60 -16.77 6.11
N PHE A 693 -14.32 -17.73 5.54
CA PHE A 693 -15.15 -18.66 6.32
C PHE A 693 -14.47 -20.02 6.58
N ASN A 694 -13.16 -20.13 6.30
CA ASN A 694 -12.38 -21.30 6.68
C ASN A 694 -11.85 -21.13 8.12
N THR A 695 -12.60 -21.70 9.08
CA THR A 695 -12.29 -21.60 10.51
C THR A 695 -10.91 -22.16 10.86
N GLU A 696 -10.53 -23.30 10.30
CA GLU A 696 -9.22 -23.93 10.54
C GLU A 696 -8.08 -23.02 10.08
N LEU A 697 -8.19 -22.46 8.88
CA LEU A 697 -7.20 -21.52 8.35
C LEU A 697 -7.13 -20.26 9.21
N LEU A 698 -8.26 -19.70 9.64
CA LEU A 698 -8.26 -18.51 10.49
C LEU A 698 -7.66 -18.76 11.87
N GLU A 699 -7.94 -19.89 12.49
CA GLU A 699 -7.32 -20.28 13.76
C GLU A 699 -5.82 -20.48 13.60
N PHE A 700 -5.39 -21.10 12.49
CA PHE A 700 -3.98 -21.20 12.14
C PHE A 700 -3.35 -19.80 12.04
N LEU A 701 -3.95 -18.88 11.28
CA LEU A 701 -3.43 -17.53 11.06
C LEU A 701 -3.34 -16.70 12.35
N ARG A 702 -4.34 -16.81 13.24
CA ARG A 702 -4.32 -16.12 14.55
C ARG A 702 -3.15 -16.56 15.43
N LYS A 703 -2.70 -17.82 15.33
CA LYS A 703 -1.55 -18.36 16.06
C LYS A 703 -0.19 -17.93 15.51
N GLN A 704 -0.15 -17.37 14.29
CA GLN A 704 1.09 -17.02 13.60
C GLN A 704 1.62 -15.61 13.90
N GLU A 705 1.02 -14.82 14.79
CA GLU A 705 1.56 -13.52 15.25
C GLU A 705 2.22 -12.65 14.14
N PHE A 706 1.49 -12.42 13.03
CA PHE A 706 2.01 -11.62 11.92
C PHE A 706 2.22 -10.15 12.31
N ASP A 707 3.17 -9.47 11.68
CA ASP A 707 3.45 -8.05 11.91
C ASP A 707 2.60 -7.14 11.03
N ALA A 708 2.27 -7.59 9.81
CA ALA A 708 1.50 -6.82 8.84
C ALA A 708 0.89 -7.72 7.75
N VAL A 709 -0.04 -7.17 6.96
CA VAL A 709 -0.62 -7.81 5.77
C VAL A 709 -0.28 -7.03 4.51
N LEU A 710 0.35 -7.67 3.52
CA LEU A 710 0.53 -7.13 2.17
C LEU A 710 -0.54 -7.71 1.24
N THR A 711 -1.36 -6.86 0.61
CA THR A 711 -2.48 -7.29 -0.24
C THR A 711 -2.73 -6.32 -1.38
N ASP A 712 -3.29 -6.82 -2.49
CA ASP A 712 -3.90 -5.97 -3.52
C ASP A 712 -5.41 -5.82 -3.21
N PRO A 713 -5.90 -4.64 -2.80
CA PRO A 713 -7.28 -4.49 -2.33
C PRO A 713 -8.32 -4.44 -3.46
N VAL A 714 -7.93 -4.63 -4.74
CA VAL A 714 -8.90 -4.85 -5.82
C VAL A 714 -9.77 -6.07 -5.52
N MET A 715 -9.18 -7.13 -4.94
CA MET A 715 -9.90 -8.19 -4.24
C MET A 715 -9.78 -7.93 -2.73
N PRO A 716 -10.81 -7.41 -2.05
CA PRO A 716 -10.67 -6.87 -0.70
C PRO A 716 -10.52 -7.92 0.41
N THR A 717 -10.39 -9.22 0.09
CA THR A 717 -10.25 -10.31 1.07
C THR A 717 -9.12 -10.06 2.05
N GLY A 718 -7.95 -9.64 1.56
CA GLY A 718 -6.80 -9.36 2.42
C GLY A 718 -7.00 -8.13 3.32
N ALA A 719 -7.72 -7.12 2.84
CA ALA A 719 -8.09 -5.96 3.64
C ALA A 719 -9.09 -6.32 4.76
N ILE A 720 -10.10 -7.13 4.45
CA ILE A 720 -11.07 -7.64 5.44
C ILE A 720 -10.34 -8.51 6.48
N LEU A 721 -9.44 -9.39 6.03
CA LEU A 721 -8.66 -10.25 6.90
C LEU A 721 -7.73 -9.46 7.82
N ALA A 722 -7.02 -8.46 7.29
CA ALA A 722 -6.16 -7.57 8.07
C ALA A 722 -6.96 -6.85 9.15
N TYR A 723 -8.15 -6.35 8.80
CA TYR A 723 -9.08 -5.72 9.75
C TYR A 723 -9.48 -6.68 10.88
N ASN A 724 -9.90 -7.90 10.53
CA ASN A 724 -10.29 -8.93 11.51
C ASN A 724 -9.14 -9.35 12.44
N LEU A 725 -7.92 -9.44 11.91
CA LEU A 725 -6.73 -9.80 12.68
C LEU A 725 -6.11 -8.60 13.41
N SER A 726 -6.67 -7.39 13.27
CA SER A 726 -6.10 -6.14 13.81
C SER A 726 -4.64 -5.92 13.39
N LEU A 727 -4.33 -6.22 12.13
CA LEU A 727 -3.00 -6.07 11.55
C LEU A 727 -2.93 -4.83 10.65
N PRO A 728 -1.80 -4.09 10.66
CA PRO A 728 -1.62 -2.98 9.73
C PRO A 728 -1.54 -3.52 8.29
N ALA A 729 -2.31 -2.91 7.40
CA ALA A 729 -2.40 -3.33 6.01
C ALA A 729 -1.56 -2.45 5.08
N ILE A 730 -0.73 -3.07 4.25
CA ILE A 730 -0.03 -2.46 3.13
C ILE A 730 -0.77 -2.82 1.84
N TYR A 731 -1.27 -1.81 1.14
CA TYR A 731 -2.02 -2.00 -0.10
C TYR A 731 -1.14 -1.75 -1.31
N ILE A 732 -1.03 -2.73 -2.21
CA ILE A 732 -0.24 -2.63 -3.43
C ILE A 732 -1.10 -2.81 -4.67
N LEU A 733 -1.24 -1.76 -5.49
CA LEU A 733 -2.18 -1.75 -6.62
C LEU A 733 -1.88 -0.63 -7.63
N ARG A 734 -2.57 -0.65 -8.78
CA ARG A 734 -2.56 0.47 -9.75
C ARG A 734 -3.52 1.60 -9.38
N GLY A 735 -4.66 1.26 -8.77
CA GLY A 735 -5.75 2.16 -8.40
C GLY A 735 -7.05 1.37 -8.24
N LEU A 736 -8.05 1.94 -7.57
CA LEU A 736 -9.36 1.32 -7.43
C LEU A 736 -10.39 2.00 -8.36
N PRO A 737 -11.43 1.27 -8.80
CA PRO A 737 -12.57 1.87 -9.50
C PRO A 737 -13.15 3.07 -8.75
N CYS A 738 -13.71 4.02 -9.51
CA CYS A 738 -14.38 5.22 -8.99
C CYS A 738 -13.54 6.14 -8.09
N GLY A 739 -12.21 6.00 -8.09
CA GLY A 739 -11.34 6.77 -7.18
C GLY A 739 -11.50 6.39 -5.71
N MET A 740 -11.92 5.15 -5.43
CA MET A 740 -12.05 4.66 -4.05
C MET A 740 -10.74 4.72 -3.26
N ASP A 741 -9.59 4.65 -3.92
CA ASP A 741 -8.27 4.90 -3.33
C ASP A 741 -8.13 6.35 -2.81
N ALA A 742 -8.63 7.35 -3.55
CA ALA A 742 -8.61 8.74 -3.10
C ALA A 742 -9.60 8.98 -1.94
N ILE A 743 -10.78 8.37 -2.00
CA ILE A 743 -11.76 8.41 -0.91
C ILE A 743 -11.17 7.74 0.35
N ALA A 744 -10.55 6.57 0.17
CA ALA A 744 -10.00 5.77 1.27
C ALA A 744 -8.79 6.42 1.96
N THR A 745 -8.07 7.28 1.25
CA THR A 745 -6.95 8.08 1.79
C THR A 745 -7.37 9.46 2.26
N ALA A 746 -8.66 9.82 2.10
CA ALA A 746 -9.17 11.18 2.25
C ALA A 746 -8.31 12.22 1.48
N CYS A 747 -7.80 11.82 0.32
CA CYS A 747 -6.98 12.66 -0.54
C CYS A 747 -7.88 13.52 -1.46
N PRO A 748 -7.60 14.81 -1.65
CA PRO A 748 -8.31 15.63 -2.63
C PRO A 748 -8.23 15.06 -4.06
N ASP A 749 -9.37 14.99 -4.75
CA ASP A 749 -9.46 14.45 -6.11
C ASP A 749 -10.27 15.39 -7.03
N PRO A 750 -9.68 16.51 -7.48
CA PRO A 750 -10.44 17.59 -8.11
C PRO A 750 -10.87 17.26 -9.56
N PRO A 751 -12.19 17.23 -9.85
CA PRO A 751 -12.68 16.88 -11.20
C PRO A 751 -12.41 17.98 -12.25
N SER A 752 -11.85 19.11 -11.86
CA SER A 752 -11.50 20.21 -12.76
C SER A 752 -10.29 19.91 -13.65
N TYR A 753 -9.38 19.05 -13.19
CA TYR A 753 -8.17 18.65 -13.93
C TYR A 753 -7.79 17.18 -13.74
N VAL A 754 -8.34 16.44 -12.77
CA VAL A 754 -8.13 14.99 -12.67
C VAL A 754 -9.18 14.27 -13.53
N PRO A 755 -8.78 13.62 -14.64
CA PRO A 755 -9.74 12.92 -15.50
C PRO A 755 -10.27 11.66 -14.82
N ARG A 756 -11.58 11.45 -14.89
CA ARG A 756 -12.25 10.25 -14.39
C ARG A 756 -11.98 9.06 -15.32
N PHE A 757 -11.89 7.86 -14.74
CA PHE A 757 -11.71 6.64 -15.51
C PHE A 757 -12.85 6.46 -16.52
N PHE A 758 -12.56 5.83 -17.66
CA PHE A 758 -13.45 5.62 -18.80
C PHE A 758 -13.86 6.88 -19.58
N THR A 759 -13.46 8.08 -19.17
CA THR A 759 -13.66 9.31 -19.98
C THR A 759 -12.63 9.43 -21.11
N LYS A 760 -11.46 8.79 -20.98
CA LYS A 760 -10.29 8.99 -21.87
C LYS A 760 -9.92 10.47 -22.02
N HIS A 761 -10.18 11.27 -21.00
CA HIS A 761 -9.79 12.67 -20.97
C HIS A 761 -8.34 12.81 -20.48
N THR A 762 -7.72 13.92 -20.86
CA THR A 762 -6.41 14.35 -20.34
C THR A 762 -6.61 15.28 -19.15
N ASP A 763 -5.53 15.60 -18.44
CA ASP A 763 -5.51 16.65 -17.41
C ASP A 763 -5.83 18.05 -17.97
N ARG A 764 -5.62 18.26 -19.27
CA ARG A 764 -6.06 19.44 -20.01
C ARG A 764 -7.43 19.20 -20.65
N MET A 765 -8.48 19.73 -20.04
CA MET A 765 -9.86 19.58 -20.52
C MET A 765 -10.47 20.92 -20.95
N CYS A 766 -11.19 20.93 -22.07
CA CYS A 766 -12.07 22.05 -22.41
C CYS A 766 -13.33 22.07 -21.52
N PHE A 767 -14.15 23.12 -21.61
CA PHE A 767 -15.34 23.24 -20.77
C PHE A 767 -16.29 22.04 -20.87
N THR A 768 -16.57 21.57 -22.08
CA THR A 768 -17.46 20.42 -22.32
C THR A 768 -16.91 19.12 -21.74
N GLN A 769 -15.61 18.89 -21.85
CA GLN A 769 -14.92 17.77 -21.22
C GLN A 769 -14.98 17.86 -19.68
N ARG A 770 -14.76 19.05 -19.10
CA ARG A 770 -14.89 19.26 -17.65
C ARG A 770 -16.32 19.03 -17.15
N VAL A 771 -17.32 19.45 -17.91
CA VAL A 771 -18.74 19.17 -17.57
C VAL A 771 -18.98 17.66 -17.54
N LEU A 772 -18.54 16.93 -18.56
CA LEU A 772 -18.69 15.47 -18.57
C LEU A 772 -17.93 14.80 -17.42
N ASN A 773 -16.68 15.24 -17.19
CA ASN A 773 -15.83 14.73 -16.11
C ASN A 773 -16.46 14.94 -14.73
N LEU A 774 -17.05 16.11 -14.49
CA LEU A 774 -17.77 16.43 -13.26
C LEU A 774 -19.04 15.56 -13.11
N VAL A 775 -19.82 15.37 -14.17
CA VAL A 775 -21.01 14.51 -14.12
C VAL A 775 -20.62 13.08 -13.77
N VAL A 776 -19.56 12.56 -14.39
CA VAL A 776 -19.02 11.24 -14.08
C VAL A 776 -18.57 11.16 -12.61
N TYR A 777 -17.79 12.14 -12.14
CA TYR A 777 -17.35 12.23 -10.74
C TYR A 777 -18.52 12.17 -9.73
N MET A 778 -19.64 12.82 -10.04
CA MET A 778 -20.82 12.83 -9.15
C MET A 778 -21.59 11.49 -9.15
N VAL A 779 -21.56 10.73 -10.26
CA VAL A 779 -22.29 9.47 -10.40
C VAL A 779 -21.49 8.27 -9.89
N GLU A 780 -20.17 8.33 -10.02
CA GLU A 780 -19.24 7.25 -9.69
C GLU A 780 -19.36 6.68 -8.26
N PRO A 781 -19.55 7.47 -7.18
CA PRO A 781 -19.72 6.93 -5.83
C PRO A 781 -20.92 5.98 -5.69
N VAL A 782 -22.02 6.27 -6.38
CA VAL A 782 -23.22 5.41 -6.39
C VAL A 782 -22.91 4.08 -7.07
N ILE A 783 -22.20 4.12 -8.21
CA ILE A 783 -21.75 2.94 -8.94
C ILE A 783 -20.83 2.09 -8.05
N CYS A 784 -19.89 2.72 -7.35
CA CYS A 784 -18.97 2.00 -6.51
C CYS A 784 -19.63 1.34 -5.30
N LYS A 785 -20.61 2.01 -4.68
CA LYS A 785 -21.41 1.36 -3.63
C LYS A 785 -22.07 0.08 -4.15
N LEU A 786 -22.56 0.08 -5.38
CA LEU A 786 -23.22 -1.09 -5.97
C LEU A 786 -22.21 -2.18 -6.40
N LEU A 787 -21.02 -1.80 -6.87
CA LEU A 787 -19.94 -2.73 -7.23
C LEU A 787 -19.38 -3.46 -6.00
N TYR A 788 -19.19 -2.73 -4.90
CA TYR A 788 -18.60 -3.26 -3.67
C TYR A 788 -19.62 -3.81 -2.67
N TRP A 789 -20.92 -3.64 -2.90
CA TRP A 789 -21.96 -4.10 -1.97
C TRP A 789 -21.84 -5.59 -1.61
N TRP A 790 -21.43 -6.45 -2.54
CA TRP A 790 -21.19 -7.87 -2.27
C TRP A 790 -20.05 -8.09 -1.27
N PHE A 791 -18.99 -7.29 -1.36
CA PHE A 791 -17.90 -7.33 -0.40
C PHE A 791 -18.28 -6.67 0.93
N ASP A 792 -19.13 -5.64 0.93
CA ASP A 792 -19.75 -5.11 2.15
C ASP A 792 -20.57 -6.20 2.87
N ASP A 793 -21.34 -7.00 2.12
CA ASP A 793 -22.11 -8.13 2.66
C ASP A 793 -21.20 -9.23 3.23
N VAL A 794 -20.21 -9.68 2.46
CA VAL A 794 -19.23 -10.69 2.92
C VAL A 794 -18.50 -10.20 4.17
N ALA A 795 -18.01 -8.96 4.16
CA ALA A 795 -17.32 -8.36 5.30
C ALA A 795 -18.25 -8.25 6.52
N SER A 796 -19.50 -7.81 6.31
CA SER A 796 -20.46 -7.64 7.41
C SER A 796 -20.86 -8.97 8.05
N ARG A 797 -21.07 -10.03 7.23
CA ARG A 797 -21.32 -11.39 7.73
C ARG A 797 -20.11 -11.96 8.45
N PHE A 798 -18.92 -11.77 7.89
CA PHE A 798 -17.70 -12.30 8.47
C PHE A 798 -17.35 -11.61 9.80
N LEU A 799 -17.45 -10.28 9.86
CA LEU A 799 -17.14 -9.47 11.04
C LEU A 799 -18.31 -9.34 12.02
N GLN A 800 -19.48 -9.90 11.70
CA GLN A 800 -20.71 -9.87 12.51
C GLN A 800 -21.17 -8.46 12.89
N ARG A 801 -20.97 -7.48 11.99
CA ARG A 801 -21.44 -6.10 12.14
C ARG A 801 -21.59 -5.42 10.80
N SER A 802 -22.44 -4.40 10.71
CA SER A 802 -22.51 -3.58 9.50
C SER A 802 -21.22 -2.80 9.32
N ILE A 803 -20.56 -3.01 8.18
CA ILE A 803 -19.35 -2.29 7.79
C ILE A 803 -19.29 -2.15 6.27
N SER A 804 -18.75 -1.03 5.80
CA SER A 804 -18.49 -0.80 4.37
C SER A 804 -17.02 -1.07 4.03
N MET A 805 -16.75 -1.43 2.78
CA MET A 805 -15.39 -1.56 2.29
C MET A 805 -14.59 -0.25 2.37
N THR A 806 -15.24 0.90 2.22
CA THR A 806 -14.57 2.20 2.41
C THR A 806 -14.05 2.36 3.84
N GLU A 807 -14.82 1.95 4.86
CA GLU A 807 -14.38 1.98 6.26
C GLU A 807 -13.17 1.06 6.51
N ILE A 808 -13.16 -0.13 5.91
CA ILE A 808 -12.03 -1.06 5.99
C ILE A 808 -10.80 -0.45 5.32
N LEU A 809 -10.93 0.02 4.08
CA LEU A 809 -9.81 0.56 3.31
C LEU A 809 -9.22 1.85 3.91
N ASN A 810 -10.03 2.63 4.65
CA ASN A 810 -9.56 3.79 5.42
C ASN A 810 -8.50 3.46 6.49
N THR A 811 -8.34 2.18 6.85
CA THR A 811 -7.38 1.72 7.86
C THR A 811 -6.00 1.37 7.30
N ALA A 812 -5.78 1.54 6.00
CA ALA A 812 -4.49 1.28 5.37
C ALA A 812 -3.34 2.01 6.06
N ALA A 813 -2.27 1.30 6.37
CA ALA A 813 -1.05 1.92 6.87
C ALA A 813 -0.33 2.67 5.74
N VAL A 814 -0.10 2.00 4.61
CA VAL A 814 0.59 2.57 3.44
C VAL A 814 -0.05 2.06 2.14
N TRP A 815 -0.15 2.94 1.16
CA TRP A 815 -0.57 2.65 -0.21
C TRP A 815 0.65 2.66 -1.15
N LEU A 816 1.04 1.50 -1.64
CA LEU A 816 2.08 1.32 -2.66
C LEU A 816 1.45 1.33 -4.06
N LEU A 817 1.45 2.49 -4.70
CA LEU A 817 0.83 2.67 -6.02
C LEU A 817 1.81 2.32 -7.14
N ARG A 818 1.41 1.39 -8.01
CA ARG A 818 2.19 0.85 -9.13
C ARG A 818 2.27 1.80 -10.33
N TYR A 819 2.35 3.10 -10.09
CA TYR A 819 2.53 4.11 -11.13
C TYR A 819 3.29 5.35 -10.65
N ASP A 820 3.82 6.12 -11.59
CA ASP A 820 4.41 7.45 -11.39
C ASP A 820 3.85 8.44 -12.42
N PHE A 821 4.37 9.67 -12.43
CA PHE A 821 3.91 10.73 -13.33
C PHE A 821 4.54 10.69 -14.74
N THR A 822 5.42 9.72 -15.02
CA THR A 822 5.84 9.43 -16.40
C THR A 822 4.69 8.78 -17.17
N MET A 823 3.87 7.97 -16.50
CA MET A 823 2.64 7.41 -17.05
C MET A 823 1.40 8.23 -16.65
N GLU A 824 1.18 8.46 -15.36
CA GLU A 824 -0.04 9.09 -14.81
C GLU A 824 -0.03 10.62 -14.94
N PHE A 825 -1.19 11.27 -14.93
CA PHE A 825 -1.24 12.73 -14.83
C PHE A 825 -0.98 13.21 -13.40
N PRO A 826 -0.29 14.34 -13.20
CA PRO A 826 -0.07 14.91 -11.86
C PRO A 826 -1.39 15.13 -11.10
N LYS A 827 -1.46 14.63 -9.87
CA LYS A 827 -2.63 14.78 -8.98
C LYS A 827 -2.18 14.79 -7.51
N PRO A 828 -3.03 15.26 -6.58
CA PRO A 828 -2.72 15.22 -5.15
C PRO A 828 -2.51 13.78 -4.65
N LEU A 829 -1.59 13.61 -3.69
CA LEU A 829 -1.29 12.34 -3.03
C LEU A 829 -1.31 12.54 -1.52
N ALA A 830 -1.84 11.55 -0.79
CA ALA A 830 -1.78 11.54 0.66
C ALA A 830 -0.36 11.18 1.16
N PRO A 831 0.05 11.60 2.37
CA PRO A 831 1.40 11.31 2.89
C PRO A 831 1.72 9.81 3.02
N ASN A 832 0.71 8.96 3.22
CA ASN A 832 0.86 7.50 3.27
C ASN A 832 0.78 6.83 1.89
N THR A 833 0.85 7.59 0.79
CA THR A 833 0.82 7.09 -0.58
C THR A 833 2.22 7.16 -1.20
N VAL A 834 2.75 6.01 -1.60
CA VAL A 834 4.11 5.85 -2.16
C VAL A 834 4.03 5.34 -3.59
N LEU A 835 4.72 6.01 -4.51
CA LEU A 835 4.77 5.63 -5.91
C LEU A 835 5.90 4.62 -6.15
N ILE A 836 5.53 3.43 -6.63
CA ILE A 836 6.42 2.29 -6.91
C ILE A 836 6.26 1.86 -8.37
N ALA A 837 6.43 2.79 -9.29
CA ALA A 837 6.37 2.53 -10.72
C ALA A 837 7.55 1.65 -11.19
N GLY A 838 7.39 0.88 -12.25
CA GLY A 838 8.54 0.21 -12.88
C GLY A 838 9.17 -0.95 -12.09
N LEU A 839 8.45 -1.62 -11.17
CA LEU A 839 8.99 -2.78 -10.46
C LEU A 839 9.50 -3.90 -11.37
N ASN A 840 8.95 -4.00 -12.58
CA ASN A 840 9.33 -5.02 -13.57
C ASN A 840 10.52 -4.61 -14.44
N CYS A 841 11.12 -3.43 -14.22
CA CYS A 841 12.17 -2.91 -15.09
C CYS A 841 13.55 -3.54 -14.81
N ALA A 842 13.70 -4.29 -13.71
CA ALA A 842 14.96 -4.88 -13.30
C ALA A 842 15.31 -6.17 -14.08
N VAL A 843 16.56 -6.20 -14.56
CA VAL A 843 17.35 -7.35 -15.08
C VAL A 843 16.78 -8.03 -16.33
N THR A 844 17.30 -7.65 -17.50
CA THR A 844 17.18 -8.45 -18.72
C THR A 844 17.93 -9.77 -18.54
N LYS A 845 17.22 -10.88 -18.66
CA LYS A 845 17.86 -12.20 -18.75
C LYS A 845 18.37 -12.42 -20.17
N PRO A 846 19.45 -13.21 -20.36
CA PRO A 846 19.85 -13.65 -21.69
C PRO A 846 18.66 -14.33 -22.38
N LEU A 847 18.39 -13.95 -23.63
CA LEU A 847 17.38 -14.61 -24.46
C LEU A 847 17.83 -16.04 -24.77
N ASP A 848 16.87 -16.95 -24.90
CA ASP A 848 17.14 -18.31 -25.37
C ASP A 848 17.86 -18.27 -26.73
N PRO A 849 18.84 -19.15 -27.01
CA PRO A 849 19.67 -19.08 -28.22
C PRO A 849 18.86 -18.99 -29.52
N GLU A 850 17.75 -19.73 -29.62
CA GLU A 850 16.87 -19.75 -30.79
C GLU A 850 16.09 -18.44 -30.98
N VAL A 851 15.77 -17.73 -29.88
CA VAL A 851 15.13 -16.42 -29.93
C VAL A 851 16.18 -15.37 -30.24
N LEU A 852 17.36 -15.47 -29.64
CA LEU A 852 18.48 -14.57 -29.87
C LEU A 852 18.93 -14.60 -31.34
N GLU A 853 19.10 -15.78 -31.93
CA GLU A 853 19.46 -15.93 -33.36
C GLU A 853 18.40 -15.27 -34.27
N PHE A 854 17.12 -15.43 -33.94
CA PHE A 854 16.04 -14.78 -34.68
C PHE A 854 16.07 -13.26 -34.51
N VAL A 855 16.38 -12.74 -33.33
CA VAL A 855 16.50 -11.29 -33.10
C VAL A 855 17.74 -10.73 -33.79
N GLU A 856 18.89 -11.39 -33.66
CA GLU A 856 20.16 -10.95 -34.21
C GLU A 856 20.24 -11.05 -35.72
N GLY A 857 19.55 -12.00 -36.35
CA GLY A 857 19.43 -12.02 -37.80
C GLY A 857 18.55 -10.90 -38.39
N SER A 858 17.95 -10.02 -37.58
CA SER A 858 17.20 -8.88 -38.09
C SER A 858 18.09 -7.68 -38.42
N GLU A 859 18.11 -7.25 -39.69
CA GLU A 859 18.79 -6.02 -40.13
C GLU A 859 18.02 -4.76 -39.72
N HIS A 860 16.68 -4.79 -39.83
CA HIS A 860 15.82 -3.63 -39.58
C HIS A 860 15.33 -3.52 -38.13
N GLY A 861 15.77 -4.42 -37.25
CA GLY A 861 15.31 -4.52 -35.87
C GLY A 861 14.03 -5.34 -35.70
N ILE A 862 13.48 -5.34 -34.49
CA ILE A 862 12.35 -6.19 -34.11
C ILE A 862 11.13 -5.39 -33.65
N VAL A 863 9.96 -5.98 -33.86
CA VAL A 863 8.68 -5.56 -33.29
C VAL A 863 8.22 -6.64 -32.32
N VAL A 864 7.91 -6.25 -31.09
CA VAL A 864 7.36 -7.16 -30.07
C VAL A 864 5.84 -6.98 -30.05
N PHE A 865 5.06 -8.07 -30.10
CA PHE A 865 3.61 -8.01 -30.11
C PHE A 865 2.97 -8.96 -29.08
N THR A 866 2.13 -8.38 -28.21
CA THR A 866 1.31 -9.10 -27.24
C THR A 866 0.05 -8.33 -26.88
N LEU A 867 -1.06 -9.04 -26.63
CA LEU A 867 -2.31 -8.45 -26.11
C LEU A 867 -2.52 -8.74 -24.61
N GLY A 868 -1.43 -9.06 -23.90
CA GLY A 868 -1.46 -9.31 -22.46
C GLY A 868 -1.94 -10.70 -22.07
N SER A 869 -1.84 -11.07 -20.79
CA SER A 869 -2.00 -12.47 -20.35
C SER A 869 -3.38 -13.06 -20.61
N LEU A 870 -4.43 -12.24 -20.54
CA LEU A 870 -5.85 -12.65 -20.67
C LEU A 870 -6.32 -12.84 -22.12
N VAL A 871 -5.51 -12.45 -23.11
CA VAL A 871 -5.84 -12.58 -24.54
C VAL A 871 -4.77 -13.43 -25.21
N PRO A 872 -4.81 -14.77 -25.03
CA PRO A 872 -3.82 -15.66 -25.62
C PRO A 872 -4.01 -15.82 -27.13
N ALA A 873 -5.23 -15.58 -27.65
CA ALA A 873 -5.59 -15.68 -29.04
C ALA A 873 -6.62 -14.61 -29.43
N ILE A 874 -6.74 -14.35 -30.73
CA ILE A 874 -7.75 -13.47 -31.35
C ILE A 874 -8.42 -14.23 -32.50
N PRO A 875 -9.61 -13.82 -32.96
CA PRO A 875 -10.29 -14.46 -34.08
C PRO A 875 -9.41 -14.53 -35.33
N LYS A 876 -9.57 -15.61 -36.11
CA LYS A 876 -8.77 -15.91 -37.28
C LYS A 876 -8.78 -14.79 -38.31
N GLU A 877 -9.95 -14.16 -38.51
CA GLU A 877 -10.14 -13.04 -39.43
C GLU A 877 -9.32 -11.83 -39.00
N LYS A 878 -9.26 -11.56 -37.69
CA LYS A 878 -8.44 -10.48 -37.13
C LYS A 878 -6.97 -10.83 -37.19
N ALA A 879 -6.59 -12.05 -36.83
CA ALA A 879 -5.20 -12.52 -36.92
C ALA A 879 -4.64 -12.40 -38.35
N ALA A 880 -5.44 -12.72 -39.38
CA ALA A 880 -5.05 -12.60 -40.78
C ALA A 880 -4.64 -11.17 -41.17
N ILE A 881 -5.30 -10.15 -40.61
CA ILE A 881 -4.95 -8.73 -40.83
C ILE A 881 -3.54 -8.44 -40.28
N PHE A 882 -3.20 -8.96 -39.10
CA PHE A 882 -1.87 -8.80 -38.51
C PHE A 882 -0.80 -9.51 -39.34
N PHE A 883 -1.02 -10.77 -39.75
CA PHE A 883 -0.09 -11.47 -40.63
C PHE A 883 0.13 -10.73 -41.96
N GLN A 884 -0.94 -10.21 -42.56
CA GLN A 884 -0.86 -9.42 -43.79
C GLN A 884 -0.10 -8.11 -43.61
N ALA A 885 -0.25 -7.43 -42.46
CA ALA A 885 0.52 -6.23 -42.16
C ALA A 885 2.00 -6.57 -41.93
N PHE A 886 2.29 -7.63 -41.17
CA PHE A 886 3.64 -8.03 -40.83
C PHE A 886 4.44 -8.51 -42.04
N SER A 887 3.81 -9.11 -43.05
CA SER A 887 4.51 -9.48 -44.30
C SER A 887 4.96 -8.27 -45.13
N ARG A 888 4.45 -7.07 -44.85
CA ARG A 888 4.76 -5.83 -45.58
C ARG A 888 5.83 -4.98 -44.91
N ILE A 889 6.21 -5.30 -43.67
CA ILE A 889 7.24 -4.56 -42.94
C ILE A 889 8.58 -5.32 -42.96
N PRO A 890 9.72 -4.61 -43.00
CA PRO A 890 11.02 -5.27 -43.07
C PRO A 890 11.52 -5.77 -41.70
N GLN A 891 10.90 -5.37 -40.59
CA GLN A 891 11.26 -5.83 -39.25
C GLN A 891 10.85 -7.28 -39.02
N ARG A 892 11.62 -7.98 -38.17
CA ARG A 892 11.19 -9.26 -37.61
C ARG A 892 10.18 -9.04 -36.48
N VAL A 893 9.13 -9.83 -36.43
CA VAL A 893 8.03 -9.71 -35.46
C VAL A 893 8.05 -10.91 -34.54
N LEU A 894 8.09 -10.67 -33.23
CA LEU A 894 7.88 -11.71 -32.22
C LEU A 894 6.50 -11.53 -31.60
N TRP A 895 5.63 -12.51 -31.79
CA TRP A 895 4.22 -12.40 -31.40
C TRP A 895 3.81 -13.51 -30.43
N ARG A 896 3.33 -13.13 -29.24
CA ARG A 896 2.62 -14.07 -28.36
C ARG A 896 1.23 -14.37 -28.93
N TYR A 897 1.05 -15.58 -29.47
CA TYR A 897 -0.20 -16.00 -30.09
C TYR A 897 -0.39 -17.52 -29.95
N MET A 898 -1.55 -17.92 -29.42
CA MET A 898 -1.96 -19.32 -29.18
C MET A 898 -3.19 -19.70 -30.01
N GLY A 899 -3.61 -18.86 -30.95
CA GLY A 899 -4.73 -19.16 -31.85
C GLY A 899 -4.31 -19.98 -33.07
N GLU A 900 -5.26 -20.24 -33.96
CA GLU A 900 -4.96 -20.89 -35.24
C GLU A 900 -4.05 -20.00 -36.10
N ALA A 901 -2.89 -20.54 -36.48
CA ALA A 901 -1.97 -19.88 -37.41
C ALA A 901 -2.36 -20.19 -38.88
N PRO A 902 -2.10 -19.28 -39.83
CA PRO A 902 -2.22 -19.58 -41.25
C PRO A 902 -1.20 -20.66 -41.66
N GLN A 903 -1.47 -21.39 -42.75
CA GLN A 903 -0.54 -22.40 -43.27
C GLN A 903 0.81 -21.80 -43.69
N ASP A 904 0.80 -20.55 -44.17
CA ASP A 904 1.97 -19.83 -44.66
C ASP A 904 2.22 -18.61 -43.77
N ILE A 905 3.05 -18.79 -42.73
CA ILE A 905 3.44 -17.72 -41.82
C ILE A 905 4.53 -16.89 -42.50
N PRO A 906 4.44 -15.55 -42.53
CA PRO A 906 5.50 -14.72 -43.10
C PRO A 906 6.85 -15.02 -42.45
N GLY A 907 7.91 -15.18 -43.25
CA GLY A 907 9.23 -15.59 -42.75
C GLY A 907 9.88 -14.64 -41.74
N ASN A 908 9.39 -13.40 -41.65
CA ASN A 908 9.79 -12.42 -40.64
C ASN A 908 8.96 -12.50 -39.34
N VAL A 909 8.01 -13.42 -39.19
CA VAL A 909 7.15 -13.55 -38.00
C VAL A 909 7.50 -14.83 -37.23
N LYS A 910 7.78 -14.69 -35.94
CA LYS A 910 7.98 -15.81 -34.99
C LYS A 910 6.85 -15.81 -33.96
N LEU A 911 6.04 -16.87 -33.98
CA LEU A 911 4.97 -17.09 -33.01
C LEU A 911 5.53 -17.76 -31.75
N MET A 912 5.12 -17.28 -30.58
CA MET A 912 5.56 -17.81 -29.30
C MET A 912 4.38 -18.04 -28.36
N LYS A 913 4.45 -19.10 -27.54
CA LYS A 913 3.44 -19.36 -26.49
C LYS A 913 3.52 -18.34 -25.35
N TRP A 914 4.74 -17.95 -25.02
CA TRP A 914 5.06 -16.93 -24.03
C TRP A 914 6.25 -16.11 -24.52
N LEU A 915 6.19 -14.79 -24.34
CA LEU A 915 7.28 -13.90 -24.72
C LEU A 915 8.12 -13.55 -23.48
N PRO A 916 9.46 -13.62 -23.57
CA PRO A 916 10.34 -12.91 -22.64
C PRO A 916 10.25 -11.40 -22.92
N GLN A 917 9.09 -10.82 -22.64
CA GLN A 917 8.67 -9.49 -23.11
C GLN A 917 9.64 -8.38 -22.67
N ASN A 918 9.97 -8.33 -21.38
CA ASN A 918 10.90 -7.34 -20.83
C ASN A 918 12.31 -7.48 -21.47
N ASP A 919 12.79 -8.71 -21.65
CA ASP A 919 14.11 -8.99 -22.23
C ASP A 919 14.17 -8.59 -23.72
N LEU A 920 13.09 -8.86 -24.47
CA LEU A 920 12.97 -8.46 -25.88
C LEU A 920 12.88 -6.95 -26.04
N LEU A 921 12.15 -6.27 -25.16
CA LEU A 921 12.05 -4.80 -25.19
C LEU A 921 13.38 -4.14 -24.80
N GLY A 922 14.14 -4.74 -23.88
CA GLY A 922 15.48 -4.29 -23.51
C GLY A 922 16.57 -4.58 -24.55
N HIS A 923 16.25 -5.35 -25.60
CA HIS A 923 17.21 -5.63 -26.65
C HIS A 923 17.46 -4.40 -27.55
N PRO A 924 18.72 -4.08 -27.93
CA PRO A 924 19.04 -2.90 -28.76
C PRO A 924 18.32 -2.86 -30.12
N LYS A 925 17.88 -4.02 -30.61
CA LYS A 925 17.11 -4.16 -31.86
C LYS A 925 15.63 -3.84 -31.71
N ALA A 926 15.08 -3.65 -30.52
CA ALA A 926 13.68 -3.31 -30.32
C ALA A 926 13.34 -1.94 -30.94
N ARG A 927 12.40 -1.92 -31.88
CA ARG A 927 11.98 -0.69 -32.59
C ARG A 927 10.59 -0.23 -32.19
N ALA A 928 9.64 -1.15 -32.04
CA ALA A 928 8.28 -0.84 -31.64
C ALA A 928 7.67 -1.95 -30.79
N PHE A 929 6.76 -1.55 -29.92
CA PHE A 929 5.97 -2.45 -29.09
C PHE A 929 4.49 -2.36 -29.43
N ILE A 930 3.91 -3.43 -29.96
CA ILE A 930 2.47 -3.55 -30.18
C ILE A 930 1.84 -4.13 -28.91
N THR A 931 0.94 -3.38 -28.27
CA THR A 931 0.38 -3.76 -26.97
C THR A 931 -1.09 -3.40 -26.82
N HIS A 932 -1.81 -4.12 -25.96
CA HIS A 932 -3.15 -3.75 -25.52
C HIS A 932 -3.20 -2.54 -24.56
N GLY A 933 -2.06 -2.03 -24.07
CA GLY A 933 -2.02 -0.88 -23.16
C GLY A 933 -2.25 -1.21 -21.67
N GLY A 934 -2.00 -2.44 -21.25
CA GLY A 934 -1.91 -2.80 -19.83
C GLY A 934 -0.70 -2.14 -19.15
N SER A 935 -0.86 -1.76 -17.88
CA SER A 935 0.12 -0.97 -17.11
C SER A 935 1.52 -1.59 -17.05
N HIS A 936 1.64 -2.90 -16.82
CA HIS A 936 2.95 -3.58 -16.80
C HIS A 936 3.71 -3.46 -18.11
N GLY A 937 3.05 -3.78 -19.24
CA GLY A 937 3.70 -3.67 -20.56
C GLY A 937 4.05 -2.23 -20.92
N ILE A 938 3.24 -1.26 -20.49
CA ILE A 938 3.56 0.16 -20.65
C ILE A 938 4.85 0.50 -19.91
N TYR A 939 5.00 0.12 -18.64
CA TYR A 939 6.25 0.39 -17.91
C TYR A 939 7.45 -0.32 -18.51
N GLU A 940 7.32 -1.57 -18.98
CA GLU A 940 8.42 -2.26 -19.66
C GLU A 940 8.85 -1.49 -20.94
N GLY A 941 7.91 -0.97 -21.73
CA GLY A 941 8.25 -0.15 -22.89
C GLY A 941 8.79 1.24 -22.53
N ILE A 942 8.33 1.88 -21.46
CA ILE A 942 8.93 3.13 -20.93
C ILE A 942 10.37 2.84 -20.47
N CYS A 943 10.59 1.78 -19.70
CA CYS A 943 11.89 1.42 -19.16
C CYS A 943 12.93 1.16 -20.24
N HIS A 944 12.54 0.54 -21.36
CA HIS A 944 13.46 0.28 -22.47
C HIS A 944 13.38 1.30 -23.61
N ALA A 945 12.69 2.42 -23.36
CA ALA A 945 12.50 3.51 -24.30
C ALA A 945 11.94 3.08 -25.67
N VAL A 946 11.01 2.10 -25.72
CA VAL A 946 10.45 1.56 -26.97
C VAL A 946 9.08 2.19 -27.27
N PRO A 947 8.94 2.96 -28.38
CA PRO A 947 7.66 3.51 -28.80
C PRO A 947 6.57 2.46 -29.02
N MET A 948 5.31 2.85 -28.83
CA MET A 948 4.20 1.87 -28.77
C MET A 948 3.11 2.10 -29.82
N VAL A 949 2.61 1.01 -30.39
CA VAL A 949 1.32 0.96 -31.09
C VAL A 949 0.33 0.25 -30.18
N MET A 950 -0.72 0.94 -29.76
CA MET A 950 -1.57 0.50 -28.67
C MET A 950 -3.01 0.24 -29.11
N MET A 951 -3.57 -0.91 -28.74
CA MET A 951 -4.92 -1.35 -29.10
C MET A 951 -5.70 -1.77 -27.85
N PRO A 952 -6.33 -0.81 -27.15
CA PRO A 952 -7.05 -1.10 -25.91
C PRO A 952 -8.28 -1.98 -26.17
N LEU A 953 -8.48 -2.98 -25.31
CA LEU A 953 -9.56 -3.97 -25.42
C LEU A 953 -10.63 -3.78 -24.33
N PHE A 954 -10.21 -3.68 -23.07
CA PHE A 954 -11.08 -3.60 -21.89
C PHE A 954 -10.36 -3.02 -20.66
N GLY A 955 -11.06 -2.89 -19.53
CA GLY A 955 -10.49 -2.41 -18.28
C GLY A 955 -9.95 -0.98 -18.37
N ASP A 956 -8.84 -0.73 -17.69
CA ASP A 956 -8.12 0.55 -17.60
C ASP A 956 -7.30 0.89 -18.86
N GLN A 957 -7.17 -0.05 -19.80
CA GLN A 957 -6.30 0.05 -20.97
C GLN A 957 -6.55 1.30 -21.80
N GLY A 958 -7.82 1.65 -22.04
CA GLY A 958 -8.17 2.82 -22.85
C GLY A 958 -7.65 4.14 -22.25
N ASP A 959 -7.77 4.29 -20.94
CA ASP A 959 -7.28 5.49 -20.25
C ASP A 959 -5.75 5.48 -20.11
N ASN A 960 -5.13 4.30 -19.93
CA ASN A 960 -3.67 4.17 -19.97
C ASN A 960 -3.12 4.60 -21.33
N VAL A 961 -3.70 4.08 -22.42
CA VAL A 961 -3.30 4.44 -23.79
C VAL A 961 -3.39 5.93 -24.03
N GLN A 962 -4.47 6.59 -23.57
CA GLN A 962 -4.61 8.04 -23.74
C GLN A 962 -3.46 8.83 -23.07
N ARG A 963 -2.98 8.38 -21.91
CA ARG A 963 -1.86 9.03 -21.21
C ARG A 963 -0.57 9.01 -22.03
N LEU A 964 -0.29 7.90 -22.70
CA LEU A 964 0.92 7.72 -23.53
C LEU A 964 0.79 8.45 -24.87
N VAL A 965 -0.41 8.43 -25.48
CA VAL A 965 -0.70 9.18 -26.71
C VAL A 965 -0.57 10.69 -26.47
N SER A 966 -1.10 11.20 -25.35
CA SER A 966 -1.01 12.63 -25.03
C SER A 966 0.43 13.13 -24.84
N ARG A 967 1.37 12.21 -24.53
CA ARG A 967 2.81 12.47 -24.42
C ARG A 967 3.56 12.30 -25.75
N GLY A 968 2.88 11.83 -26.80
CA GLY A 968 3.45 11.61 -28.12
C GLY A 968 4.46 10.47 -28.18
N VAL A 969 4.33 9.45 -27.31
CA VAL A 969 5.22 8.27 -27.27
C VAL A 969 4.57 6.99 -27.81
N GLY A 970 3.38 7.12 -28.38
CA GLY A 970 2.73 6.03 -29.09
C GLY A 970 1.44 6.44 -29.78
N VAL A 971 0.90 5.50 -30.56
CA VAL A 971 -0.31 5.67 -31.39
C VAL A 971 -1.41 4.75 -30.87
N ALA A 972 -2.62 5.28 -30.70
CA ALA A 972 -3.79 4.48 -30.38
C ALA A 972 -4.51 4.01 -31.65
N LEU A 973 -4.79 2.72 -31.74
CA LEU A 973 -5.58 2.12 -32.80
C LEU A 973 -6.85 1.49 -32.22
N ASN A 974 -7.94 1.56 -32.99
CA ASN A 974 -9.15 0.82 -32.65
C ASN A 974 -9.01 -0.63 -33.15
N PHE A 975 -8.92 -1.59 -32.22
CA PHE A 975 -8.85 -3.02 -32.55
C PHE A 975 -10.03 -3.49 -33.43
N TYR A 976 -11.21 -2.92 -33.23
CA TYR A 976 -12.41 -3.33 -33.95
C TYR A 976 -12.42 -2.85 -35.40
N ASP A 977 -11.79 -1.72 -35.69
CA ASP A 977 -11.77 -1.09 -37.01
C ASP A 977 -10.36 -1.15 -37.66
N ILE A 978 -9.55 -2.13 -37.25
CA ILE A 978 -8.17 -2.30 -37.73
C ILE A 978 -8.13 -2.89 -39.15
N SER A 979 -7.21 -2.39 -39.98
CA SER A 979 -6.83 -2.95 -41.28
C SER A 979 -5.31 -3.08 -41.38
N ALA A 980 -4.82 -3.82 -42.39
CA ALA A 980 -3.38 -4.01 -42.58
C ALA A 980 -2.69 -2.66 -42.88
N ASP A 981 -3.31 -1.82 -43.71
CA ASP A 981 -2.75 -0.50 -44.08
C ASP A 981 -2.67 0.43 -42.86
N VAL A 982 -3.70 0.44 -42.01
CA VAL A 982 -3.71 1.24 -40.78
C VAL A 982 -2.60 0.80 -39.84
N LEU A 983 -2.39 -0.51 -39.68
CA LEU A 983 -1.34 -1.04 -38.81
C LEU A 983 0.07 -0.77 -39.36
N VAL A 984 0.28 -0.96 -40.66
CA VAL A 984 1.56 -0.65 -41.33
C VAL A 984 1.89 0.83 -41.17
N ASN A 985 0.94 1.73 -41.44
CA ASN A 985 1.16 3.17 -41.29
C ASN A 985 1.45 3.57 -39.85
N ALA A 986 0.79 2.95 -38.87
CA ALA A 986 1.06 3.23 -37.45
C ALA A 986 2.46 2.75 -37.03
N LEU A 987 2.88 1.58 -37.50
CA LEU A 987 4.24 1.06 -37.26
C LEU A 987 5.30 1.93 -37.94
N ASP A 988 5.08 2.29 -39.21
CA ASP A 988 5.94 3.21 -39.96
C ASP A 988 6.09 4.53 -39.21
N THR A 989 4.98 5.10 -38.72
CA THR A 989 4.98 6.32 -37.91
C THR A 989 5.87 6.17 -36.68
N VAL A 990 5.64 5.18 -35.81
CA VAL A 990 6.39 5.09 -34.54
C VAL A 990 7.85 4.63 -34.71
N ILE A 991 8.18 3.97 -35.82
CA ILE A 991 9.54 3.48 -36.11
C ILE A 991 10.36 4.56 -36.83
N ASN A 992 9.79 5.26 -37.81
CA ASN A 992 10.52 6.16 -38.69
C ASN A 992 10.39 7.66 -38.32
N ASP A 993 9.33 8.07 -37.63
CA ASP A 993 9.28 9.42 -37.04
C ASP A 993 10.08 9.43 -35.72
N SER A 994 11.31 9.94 -35.83
CA SER A 994 12.25 10.09 -34.71
C SER A 994 11.66 10.76 -33.47
N SER A 995 10.65 11.64 -33.62
CA SER A 995 10.06 12.36 -32.50
C SER A 995 9.41 11.44 -31.47
N TYR A 996 8.87 10.28 -31.89
CA TYR A 996 8.31 9.28 -30.97
C TYR A 996 9.42 8.63 -30.13
N LYS A 997 10.52 8.24 -30.78
CA LYS A 997 11.67 7.64 -30.09
C LYS A 997 12.35 8.64 -29.16
N GLU A 998 12.57 9.87 -29.60
CA GLU A 998 13.15 10.94 -28.78
C GLU A 998 12.31 11.25 -27.54
N LYS A 999 10.99 11.42 -27.70
CA LYS A 999 10.07 11.62 -26.56
C LYS A 999 10.05 10.42 -25.63
N MET A 1000 10.10 9.20 -26.17
CA MET A 1000 10.12 7.98 -25.37
C MET A 1000 11.45 7.81 -24.61
N MET A 1001 12.58 8.15 -25.22
CA MET A 1001 13.88 8.18 -24.53
C MET A 1001 13.89 9.23 -23.41
N LYS A 1002 13.33 10.42 -23.65
CA LYS A 1002 13.17 11.44 -22.61
C LYS A 1002 12.29 10.94 -21.46
N LEU A 1003 11.17 10.28 -21.79
CA LEU A 1003 10.26 9.73 -20.79
C LEU A 1003 10.90 8.59 -19.98
N SER A 1004 11.67 7.73 -20.65
CA SER A 1004 12.46 6.66 -20.04
C SER A 1004 13.51 7.21 -19.08
N ALA A 1005 14.25 8.24 -19.50
CA ALA A 1005 15.24 8.89 -18.66
C ALA A 1005 14.61 9.49 -17.38
N LEU A 1006 13.44 10.13 -17.51
CA LEU A 1006 12.69 10.63 -16.35
C LEU A 1006 12.21 9.50 -15.43
N HIS A 1007 11.81 8.36 -16.00
CA HIS A 1007 11.35 7.21 -15.22
C HIS A 1007 12.50 6.54 -14.45
N HIS A 1008 13.69 6.45 -15.05
CA HIS A 1008 14.88 5.88 -14.42
C HIS A 1008 15.55 6.84 -13.42
N ASP A 1009 15.26 8.14 -13.50
CA ASP A 1009 15.78 9.16 -12.57
C ASP A 1009 15.02 9.14 -11.23
N GLN A 1010 15.13 8.01 -10.53
CA GLN A 1010 14.54 7.80 -9.21
C GLN A 1010 15.65 7.55 -8.18
N PRO A 1011 15.54 8.14 -6.97
CA PRO A 1011 16.60 8.06 -5.96
C PRO A 1011 16.74 6.65 -5.36
N ILE A 1012 15.67 5.85 -5.37
CA ILE A 1012 15.61 4.51 -4.78
C ILE A 1012 14.99 3.58 -5.83
N ASN A 1013 15.53 2.37 -5.96
CA ASN A 1013 14.92 1.35 -6.81
C ASN A 1013 13.49 1.04 -6.34
N PRO A 1014 12.50 0.94 -7.24
CA PRO A 1014 11.09 0.73 -6.87
C PRO A 1014 10.83 -0.51 -5.98
N LEU A 1015 11.56 -1.61 -6.21
CA LEU A 1015 11.42 -2.82 -5.37
C LEU A 1015 11.97 -2.57 -3.97
N ASP A 1016 13.14 -1.95 -3.86
CA ASP A 1016 13.74 -1.57 -2.59
C ASP A 1016 12.86 -0.59 -1.82
N LEU A 1017 12.20 0.35 -2.52
CA LEU A 1017 11.26 1.30 -1.93
C LEU A 1017 10.00 0.61 -1.39
N ALA A 1018 9.42 -0.33 -2.15
CA ALA A 1018 8.26 -1.11 -1.71
C ALA A 1018 8.59 -1.96 -0.47
N VAL A 1019 9.77 -2.59 -0.46
CA VAL A 1019 10.27 -3.37 0.66
C VAL A 1019 10.54 -2.50 1.88
N TYR A 1020 11.20 -1.34 1.70
CA TYR A 1020 11.45 -0.39 2.77
C TYR A 1020 10.16 0.02 3.49
N TRP A 1021 9.11 0.38 2.73
CA TRP A 1021 7.83 0.78 3.32
C TRP A 1021 7.08 -0.39 3.95
N THR A 1022 7.24 -1.60 3.43
CA THR A 1022 6.70 -2.81 4.05
C THR A 1022 7.39 -3.07 5.39
N GLU A 1023 8.73 -3.03 5.44
CA GLU A 1023 9.52 -3.12 6.66
C GLU A 1023 9.19 -1.98 7.63
N TYR A 1024 8.97 -0.76 7.15
CA TYR A 1024 8.57 0.40 7.95
C TYR A 1024 7.27 0.11 8.71
N VAL A 1025 6.23 -0.32 8.00
CA VAL A 1025 4.93 -0.64 8.62
C VAL A 1025 5.07 -1.77 9.64
N MET A 1026 5.87 -2.80 9.34
CA MET A 1026 6.14 -3.91 10.27
C MET A 1026 6.90 -3.44 11.52
N ARG A 1027 7.92 -2.59 11.36
CA ARG A 1027 8.74 -2.07 12.48
C ARG A 1027 7.94 -1.15 13.39
N HIS A 1028 7.10 -0.29 12.83
CA HIS A 1028 6.34 0.72 13.57
C HIS A 1028 4.91 0.30 13.91
N LYS A 1029 4.51 -0.94 13.57
CA LYS A 1029 3.17 -1.50 13.82
C LYS A 1029 2.04 -0.63 13.23
N GLY A 1030 2.29 -0.06 12.05
CA GLY A 1030 1.40 0.88 11.38
C GLY A 1030 2.10 2.16 10.93
N ALA A 1031 1.32 3.17 10.55
CA ALA A 1031 1.80 4.45 10.04
C ALA A 1031 0.81 5.60 10.32
N GLU A 1032 0.25 5.65 11.53
CA GLU A 1032 -0.85 6.57 11.88
C GLU A 1032 -0.48 8.07 11.73
N HIS A 1033 0.77 8.44 11.97
CA HIS A 1033 1.29 9.81 11.78
C HIS A 1033 1.28 10.28 10.31
N LEU A 1034 1.13 9.37 9.33
CA LEU A 1034 0.96 9.72 7.91
C LEU A 1034 -0.52 9.87 7.50
N ARG A 1035 -1.44 9.61 8.43
CA ARG A 1035 -2.88 9.65 8.17
C ARG A 1035 -3.41 11.09 8.26
N SER A 1036 -4.20 11.48 7.27
CA SER A 1036 -4.82 12.80 7.23
C SER A 1036 -5.87 12.97 8.35
N ALA A 1037 -5.90 14.15 8.98
CA ALA A 1037 -6.95 14.52 9.92
C ALA A 1037 -8.35 14.57 9.27
N ALA A 1038 -8.42 14.59 7.93
CA ALA A 1038 -9.67 14.55 7.18
C ALA A 1038 -10.55 13.33 7.53
N HIS A 1039 -9.95 12.20 7.96
CA HIS A 1039 -10.71 11.03 8.41
C HIS A 1039 -11.52 11.25 9.68
N ASN A 1040 -11.19 12.29 10.45
CA ASN A 1040 -11.85 12.63 11.71
C ASN A 1040 -12.89 13.76 11.55
N LEU A 1041 -13.02 14.32 10.34
CA LEU A 1041 -13.95 15.41 10.05
C LEU A 1041 -15.26 14.87 9.47
N ASN A 1042 -16.38 15.46 9.87
CA ASN A 1042 -17.64 15.23 9.16
C ASN A 1042 -17.69 16.02 7.84
N TRP A 1043 -18.67 15.73 6.99
CA TRP A 1043 -18.79 16.34 5.66
C TRP A 1043 -18.88 17.88 5.68
N PHE A 1044 -19.57 18.46 6.68
CA PHE A 1044 -19.68 19.93 6.80
C PHE A 1044 -18.34 20.56 7.16
N GLN A 1045 -17.62 19.98 8.13
CA GLN A 1045 -16.31 20.45 8.57
C GLN A 1045 -15.26 20.31 7.46
N TYR A 1046 -15.23 19.16 6.78
CA TYR A 1046 -14.29 18.88 5.69
C TYR A 1046 -14.41 19.90 4.55
N HIS A 1047 -15.62 20.34 4.23
CA HIS A 1047 -15.88 21.37 3.21
C HIS A 1047 -16.02 22.80 3.77
N SER A 1048 -15.76 22.99 5.07
CA SER A 1048 -15.87 24.27 5.78
C SER A 1048 -17.23 24.98 5.62
N LEU A 1049 -18.31 24.21 5.42
CA LEU A 1049 -19.65 24.76 5.19
C LEU A 1049 -20.25 25.38 6.45
N ASP A 1050 -19.85 24.89 7.61
CA ASP A 1050 -20.11 25.50 8.91
C ASP A 1050 -19.48 26.90 9.02
N VAL A 1051 -18.22 27.06 8.58
CA VAL A 1051 -17.51 28.35 8.55
C VAL A 1051 -18.15 29.29 7.53
N PHE A 1052 -18.44 28.83 6.31
CA PHE A 1052 -19.13 29.66 5.30
C PHE A 1052 -20.52 30.09 5.78
N GLY A 1053 -21.25 29.19 6.44
CA GLY A 1053 -22.54 29.50 7.06
C GLY A 1053 -22.42 30.59 8.12
N PHE A 1054 -21.43 30.48 9.02
CA PHE A 1054 -21.16 31.50 10.04
C PHE A 1054 -20.81 32.86 9.42
N LEU A 1055 -19.90 32.90 8.45
CA LEU A 1055 -19.51 34.15 7.76
C LEU A 1055 -20.68 34.80 7.02
N LEU A 1056 -21.55 34.01 6.40
CA LEU A 1056 -22.77 34.52 5.75
C LEU A 1056 -23.72 35.17 6.77
N VAL A 1057 -23.90 34.55 7.93
CA VAL A 1057 -24.71 35.13 9.02
C VAL A 1057 -24.12 36.46 9.50
N VAL A 1058 -22.80 36.53 9.72
CA VAL A 1058 -22.11 37.78 10.09
C VAL A 1058 -22.33 38.86 9.03
N MET A 1059 -22.18 38.52 7.74
CA MET A 1059 -22.40 39.47 6.63
C MET A 1059 -23.84 39.99 6.61
N VAL A 1060 -24.84 39.12 6.78
CA VAL A 1060 -26.26 39.51 6.84
C VAL A 1060 -26.52 40.45 8.03
N ILE A 1061 -25.91 40.19 9.20
CA ILE A 1061 -26.03 41.08 10.37
C ILE A 1061 -25.44 42.46 10.06
N VAL A 1062 -24.22 42.53 9.52
CA VAL A 1062 -23.56 43.80 9.16
C VAL A 1062 -24.38 44.60 8.15
N VAL A 1063 -24.85 43.96 7.08
CA VAL A 1063 -25.70 44.61 6.06
C VAL A 1063 -27.01 45.10 6.68
N THR A 1064 -27.63 44.32 7.56
CA THR A 1064 -28.88 44.71 8.24
C THR A 1064 -28.66 45.91 9.16
N VAL A 1065 -27.59 45.92 9.95
CA VAL A 1065 -27.20 47.05 10.81
C VAL A 1065 -26.93 48.29 9.97
N MET A 1066 -26.13 48.17 8.90
CA MET A 1066 -25.83 49.28 8.00
C MET A 1066 -27.11 49.85 7.35
N MET A 1067 -28.01 48.99 6.88
CA MET A 1067 -29.31 49.41 6.34
C MET A 1067 -30.18 50.12 7.38
N LYS A 1068 -30.22 49.62 8.63
CA LYS A 1068 -30.94 50.28 9.72
C LYS A 1068 -30.33 51.64 10.07
N CYS A 1069 -29.00 51.74 10.13
CA CYS A 1069 -28.27 53.00 10.34
C CYS A 1069 -28.54 54.00 9.22
N CYS A 1070 -28.48 53.58 7.94
CA CYS A 1070 -28.82 54.42 6.79
C CYS A 1070 -30.28 54.89 6.84
N MET A 1071 -31.23 54.00 7.17
CA MET A 1071 -32.65 54.36 7.31
C MET A 1071 -32.88 55.33 8.48
N LEU A 1072 -32.15 55.19 9.59
CA LEU A 1072 -32.16 56.14 10.70
C LEU A 1072 -31.58 57.49 10.27
N CYS A 1073 -30.43 57.52 9.60
CA CYS A 1073 -29.83 58.74 9.07
C CYS A 1073 -30.76 59.46 8.08
N LEU A 1074 -31.42 58.72 7.18
CA LEU A 1074 -32.42 59.26 6.26
C LEU A 1074 -33.65 59.81 6.99
N ARG A 1075 -34.12 59.14 8.05
CA ARG A 1075 -35.21 59.66 8.90
C ARG A 1075 -34.79 60.94 9.63
N CYS A 1076 -33.58 60.99 10.19
CA CYS A 1076 -33.01 62.18 10.81
C CYS A 1076 -32.88 63.33 9.81
N TYR A 1077 -32.40 63.06 8.59
CA TYR A 1077 -32.30 64.05 7.51
C TYR A 1077 -33.68 64.58 7.10
N LYS A 1078 -34.68 63.71 6.90
CA LYS A 1078 -36.06 64.13 6.60
C LYS A 1078 -36.67 64.99 7.72
N ASN A 1079 -36.42 64.62 8.99
CA ASN A 1079 -36.89 65.40 10.13
C ASN A 1079 -36.18 66.77 10.24
N LEU A 1080 -34.90 66.85 9.86
CA LEU A 1080 -34.14 68.11 9.79
C LEU A 1080 -34.61 69.01 8.64
N GLN A 1081 -34.96 68.44 7.47
CA GLN A 1081 -35.58 69.20 6.38
C GLN A 1081 -36.94 69.76 6.79
N LYS A 1082 -37.79 68.95 7.43
CA LYS A 1082 -39.11 69.39 7.91
C LYS A 1082 -39.02 70.55 8.91
N LYS A 1083 -38.02 70.52 9.81
CA LYS A 1083 -37.72 71.62 10.75
C LYS A 1083 -37.14 72.89 10.11
N LYS A 1084 -36.67 72.83 8.85
CA LYS A 1084 -36.21 74.01 8.09
C LYS A 1084 -37.32 74.64 7.26
N GLU A 1085 -38.40 73.90 6.97
CA GLU A 1085 -39.57 74.37 6.22
C GLU A 1085 -40.66 74.98 7.14
N GLU A 1086 -40.68 74.59 8.42
CA GLU A 1086 -41.40 75.27 9.52
C GLU A 1086 -40.61 76.48 10.03
#